data_AF-A0A9D5K5Z2-F1
#
_entry.id   AF-A0A9D5K5Z2-F1
#
_cell.length_a   1.000
_cell.length_b   1.000
_cell.length_c   1.000
_cell.angle_alpha   90.00
_cell.angle_beta   90.00
_cell.angle_gamma   90.00
#
_symmetry.space_group_name_H-M   'P 1'
#
loop_
_entity.id
_entity.type
_entity.pdbx_description
1 polymer ?
#
loop_
_entity_poly.entity_id
_entity_poly.type
_entity_poly.pdbx_seq_one_letter_code
_entity_poly.pdbx_strand_id
1 'polypeptide(L)'
;MLGIVPLSTTDGLRAYENIIGSERAQIAVLMGDASKIRSVLFGHVQEQKYDPSPQATPRAAPALDMKERTQQLLKEKLSRVSKMSIDKIDAKAPLEKYGFDSVLILNLIRELEKQFGELSKTLLFEYRNIKELTDYFVNNHAETLATLFHQDKESTTAPAARKELPTHAVPIVPAAQKRFAKRATRSNGTEETDVAIIGLSGRYPHARNLREFWANLETGRDCIEEIPPDRWDNTAYFDPTKGKLGKTYGKWGSFLKDIDKFDSLFFNISPREADFIDPQERLFMETAWSTVEDAGYRKSDLEGSAGAVYVGIMYGHYQIFGGEQGKDWQIPLSSYSAVANRVSYLLDWHGPSMGLDSMCSSSLSAIHLACQSILSGESEIALAGGVNLTVHPNKYLQLSHSRFLASDGRCRSFGEGGDGYVPGEGVGAVLLKLKSKALEDNDQIYGVIKASALNHGGKTNGFFVPNPKAQRSLISDALKKSNIHPRTISYCEAHGTGTSLGDPIEITGLRNAFEPLTKDKQFCPIGSVKSNLGHLESAAGIVGLTKILLQMRHTKLVPSIHSSTLNPYIPFEETPFYVQRKLEPWKRPVVEINGTREKVPRRACISSFGAGGANAHLIIEEHVDTTKAESFDGAGPQLIVLSAKNRDRLHDYARRLTDFCRDLKEQASVGTESDRAVEALKAFPSLRDIAYTLQIGREPMESRLAMVVGTIDDITEKLDGFLAGNDAVEGIFHDMNESRNASAQNGAPLTEIDLTRIRALINEQRLEELAHLWIRGATIDWEALHSESRPRRVSLPTYPFARKRHWFDSNVDRLGVINSSADESKGHIATEHYSVSTENERSTAEAGERVHHEDDVPVDAPSTTTSTGANDRRRTMIAELKAVLSSVLFLDDSEFSEYDPLQDFGIDSILGVELMNKINEQFDIELTISELFTYTTLDELAQHLLEQVKETPQDVAFSPKEPPIHVEAESDSISTESREKTAKAQDGNQARTTVATHTTVF
;
A
#
# COMPACT_ATOMS: atom_id res chain seq x y z
N MET A 1 29.86 6.07 -45.19
CA MET A 1 28.57 5.55 -45.70
C MET A 1 28.78 4.15 -46.25
N LEU A 2 27.87 3.21 -45.96
CA LEU A 2 28.01 1.76 -46.18
C LEU A 2 28.04 1.30 -47.65
N GLY A 3 27.91 2.20 -48.62
CA GLY A 3 27.90 1.87 -50.05
C GLY A 3 26.63 1.15 -50.53
N ILE A 4 25.66 0.90 -49.65
CA ILE A 4 24.38 0.26 -49.95
C ILE A 4 23.41 1.29 -50.54
N VAL A 5 22.69 0.91 -51.59
CA VAL A 5 21.63 1.68 -52.25
C VAL A 5 20.32 0.88 -52.25
N PRO A 6 19.15 1.54 -52.43
CA PRO A 6 17.87 0.84 -52.49
C PRO A 6 17.83 -0.20 -53.61
N LEU A 7 17.31 -1.38 -53.30
CA LEU A 7 17.14 -2.48 -54.25
C LEU A 7 16.03 -2.15 -55.26
N SER A 8 16.33 -2.20 -56.56
CA SER A 8 15.31 -2.01 -57.61
C SER A 8 14.33 -3.19 -57.63
N THR A 9 13.08 -2.95 -58.06
CA THR A 9 12.07 -4.02 -58.18
C THR A 9 12.54 -5.17 -59.07
N THR A 10 13.19 -4.85 -60.20
CA THR A 10 13.68 -5.85 -61.16
C THR A 10 14.77 -6.73 -60.55
N ASP A 11 15.71 -6.13 -59.82
CA ASP A 11 16.81 -6.88 -59.20
C ASP A 11 16.36 -7.63 -57.94
N GLY A 12 15.35 -7.11 -57.22
CA GLY A 12 14.69 -7.82 -56.12
C GLY A 12 13.99 -9.09 -56.57
N LEU A 13 13.27 -9.06 -57.69
CA LEU A 13 12.63 -10.25 -58.26
C LEU A 13 13.65 -11.31 -58.69
N ARG A 14 14.75 -10.90 -59.35
CA ARG A 14 15.84 -11.84 -59.70
C ARG A 14 16.52 -12.43 -58.46
N ALA A 15 16.75 -11.61 -57.42
CA ALA A 15 17.34 -12.10 -56.19
C ALA A 15 16.43 -13.14 -55.51
N TYR A 16 15.12 -12.89 -55.51
CA TYR A 16 14.12 -13.80 -54.96
C TYR A 16 14.06 -15.14 -55.69
N GLU A 17 14.05 -15.16 -57.02
CA GLU A 17 14.09 -16.39 -57.83
C GLU A 17 15.35 -17.22 -57.53
N ASN A 18 16.51 -16.57 -57.43
CA ASN A 18 17.77 -17.22 -57.08
C ASN A 18 17.80 -17.76 -55.64
N ILE A 19 17.12 -17.09 -54.71
CA ILE A 19 17.02 -17.53 -53.31
C ILE A 19 16.16 -18.78 -53.20
N ILE A 20 15.03 -18.84 -53.92
CA ILE A 20 14.15 -20.02 -53.92
C ILE A 20 14.88 -21.27 -54.43
N GLY A 21 15.80 -21.10 -55.39
CA GLY A 21 16.63 -22.18 -55.90
C GLY A 21 17.83 -22.56 -55.01
N SER A 22 18.00 -21.93 -53.85
CA SER A 22 19.17 -22.12 -52.98
C SER A 22 18.88 -23.02 -51.77
N GLU A 23 19.81 -23.92 -51.44
CA GLU A 23 19.75 -24.73 -50.22
C GLU A 23 20.20 -23.97 -48.93
N ARG A 24 20.52 -22.68 -49.04
CA ARG A 24 21.02 -21.89 -47.90
C ARG A 24 19.88 -21.39 -47.02
N ALA A 25 19.94 -21.70 -45.73
CA ALA A 25 18.90 -21.35 -44.76
C ALA A 25 18.78 -19.84 -44.43
N GLN A 26 19.80 -19.03 -44.72
CA GLN A 26 19.80 -17.59 -44.49
C GLN A 26 20.57 -16.88 -45.61
N ILE A 27 19.93 -15.91 -46.28
CA ILE A 27 20.54 -15.11 -47.36
C ILE A 27 20.19 -13.64 -47.12
N ALA A 28 21.19 -12.76 -47.22
CA ALA A 28 21.01 -11.31 -47.22
C ALA A 28 21.36 -10.75 -48.61
N VAL A 29 20.46 -9.96 -49.19
CA VAL A 29 20.64 -9.31 -50.50
C VAL A 29 20.96 -7.85 -50.27
N LEU A 30 22.10 -7.39 -50.78
CA LEU A 30 22.53 -6.00 -50.68
C LEU A 30 22.85 -5.47 -52.07
N MET A 31 22.25 -4.35 -52.44
CA MET A 31 22.55 -3.63 -53.67
C MET A 31 23.42 -2.42 -53.36
N GLY A 32 24.40 -2.14 -54.22
CA GLY A 32 25.24 -0.95 -54.11
C GLY A 32 26.68 -1.20 -54.56
N ASP A 33 27.60 -0.37 -54.09
CA ASP A 33 29.02 -0.46 -54.39
C ASP A 33 29.62 -1.71 -53.71
N ALA A 34 29.75 -2.79 -54.49
CA ALA A 34 30.18 -4.09 -53.99
C ALA A 34 31.54 -4.03 -53.28
N SER A 35 32.46 -3.16 -53.71
CA SER A 35 33.78 -3.02 -53.10
C SER A 35 33.69 -2.38 -51.73
N LYS A 36 32.89 -1.32 -51.58
CA LYS A 36 32.63 -0.71 -50.26
C LYS A 36 31.87 -1.64 -49.34
N ILE A 37 30.79 -2.27 -49.83
CA ILE A 37 29.96 -3.20 -49.06
C ILE A 37 30.81 -4.36 -48.55
N ARG A 38 31.64 -4.97 -49.41
CA ARG A 38 32.54 -6.06 -49.01
C ARG A 38 33.63 -5.59 -48.04
N SER A 39 34.20 -4.41 -48.25
CA SER A 39 35.23 -3.87 -47.35
C SER A 39 34.71 -3.65 -45.93
N VAL A 40 33.44 -3.25 -45.79
CA VAL A 40 32.82 -3.00 -44.48
C VAL A 40 32.31 -4.29 -43.83
N LEU A 41 31.70 -5.19 -44.60
CA LEU A 41 31.14 -6.43 -44.06
C LEU A 41 32.19 -7.52 -43.81
N PHE A 42 33.26 -7.53 -44.60
CA PHE A 42 34.24 -8.63 -44.61
C PHE A 42 35.70 -8.20 -44.43
N GLY A 43 35.99 -6.91 -44.18
CA GLY A 43 37.26 -6.35 -43.71
C GLY A 43 38.56 -6.94 -44.30
N HIS A 44 39.27 -6.17 -45.15
CA HIS A 44 40.60 -6.46 -45.74
C HIS A 44 41.14 -7.90 -45.52
N VAL A 45 40.64 -8.84 -46.33
CA VAL A 45 41.25 -10.16 -46.49
C VAL A 45 42.21 -10.07 -47.67
N GLN A 46 43.52 -10.15 -47.40
CA GLN A 46 44.53 -10.38 -48.44
C GLN A 46 44.23 -11.69 -49.16
N GLU A 47 44.14 -11.65 -50.49
CA GLU A 47 44.04 -12.84 -51.34
C GLU A 47 45.26 -13.74 -51.16
N GLN A 48 45.09 -14.88 -50.47
CA GLN A 48 46.02 -16.00 -50.57
C GLN A 48 45.47 -17.02 -51.56
N LYS A 49 46.24 -17.19 -52.65
CA LYS A 49 46.08 -18.22 -53.67
C LYS A 49 46.04 -19.61 -53.05
N TYR A 50 45.12 -20.42 -53.54
CA TYR A 50 45.00 -21.85 -53.25
C TYR A 50 45.79 -22.66 -54.28
N ASP A 51 46.62 -23.61 -53.82
CA ASP A 51 47.07 -24.81 -54.56
C ASP A 51 47.38 -25.92 -53.52
N PRO A 52 47.24 -27.23 -53.81
CA PRO A 52 46.55 -28.15 -52.90
C PRO A 52 47.46 -29.23 -52.31
N SER A 53 46.92 -29.93 -51.30
CA SER A 53 47.29 -31.28 -50.86
C SER A 53 48.52 -31.44 -49.94
N PRO A 54 48.64 -32.55 -49.18
CA PRO A 54 48.46 -32.49 -47.72
C PRO A 54 49.63 -33.15 -46.97
N GLN A 55 50.09 -32.55 -45.87
CA GLN A 55 50.92 -33.28 -44.91
C GLN A 55 50.46 -32.99 -43.48
N ALA A 56 49.97 -34.04 -42.85
CA ALA A 56 49.70 -34.09 -41.43
C ALA A 56 51.00 -34.02 -40.64
N THR A 57 51.01 -33.23 -39.56
CA THR A 57 51.76 -33.55 -38.34
C THR A 57 51.05 -32.93 -37.12
N PRO A 58 51.10 -33.58 -35.94
CA PRO A 58 50.10 -33.45 -34.88
C PRO A 58 50.47 -32.40 -33.84
N ARG A 59 49.46 -31.73 -33.23
CA ARG A 59 49.68 -30.81 -32.11
C ARG A 59 48.64 -30.97 -30.99
N ALA A 60 49.11 -31.63 -29.92
CA ALA A 60 48.76 -31.53 -28.49
C ALA A 60 47.34 -31.11 -28.05
N ALA A 61 46.61 -32.06 -27.44
CA ALA A 61 45.43 -31.87 -26.59
C ALA A 61 45.73 -32.42 -25.17
N PRO A 62 45.25 -31.77 -24.08
CA PRO A 62 44.14 -32.39 -23.33
C PRO A 62 43.12 -31.45 -22.63
N ALA A 63 43.18 -30.11 -22.75
CA ALA A 63 42.25 -29.21 -22.04
C ALA A 63 41.00 -28.80 -22.84
N LEU A 64 41.06 -28.79 -24.19
CA LEU A 64 39.90 -28.45 -25.04
C LEU A 64 38.85 -29.57 -25.12
N ASP A 65 39.23 -30.81 -24.83
CA ASP A 65 38.39 -32.01 -25.01
C ASP A 65 37.27 -32.11 -23.95
N MET A 66 37.56 -31.76 -22.69
CA MET A 66 36.58 -31.91 -21.60
C MET A 66 35.39 -30.96 -21.74
N LYS A 67 35.63 -29.72 -22.19
CA LYS A 67 34.58 -28.72 -22.35
C LYS A 67 33.63 -29.06 -23.49
N GLU A 68 34.18 -29.50 -24.63
CA GLU A 68 33.38 -29.91 -25.79
C GLU A 68 32.56 -31.17 -25.50
N ARG A 69 33.16 -32.18 -24.84
CA ARG A 69 32.44 -33.40 -24.41
C ARG A 69 31.36 -33.10 -23.38
N THR A 70 31.63 -32.24 -22.41
CA THR A 70 30.63 -31.80 -21.42
C THR A 70 29.49 -31.06 -22.10
N GLN A 71 29.79 -30.16 -23.04
CA GLN A 71 28.77 -29.43 -23.78
C GLN A 71 27.89 -30.38 -24.61
N GLN A 72 28.49 -31.39 -25.24
CA GLN A 72 27.77 -32.40 -26.02
C GLN A 72 26.89 -33.29 -25.12
N LEU A 73 27.42 -33.75 -23.99
CA LEU A 73 26.65 -34.50 -22.99
C LEU A 73 25.43 -33.70 -22.52
N LEU A 74 25.61 -32.42 -22.20
CA LEU A 74 24.51 -31.55 -21.78
C LEU A 74 23.49 -31.33 -22.91
N LYS A 75 23.92 -31.22 -24.17
CA LYS A 75 23.02 -31.17 -25.34
C LYS A 75 22.21 -32.45 -25.50
N GLU A 76 22.81 -33.62 -25.31
CA GLU A 76 22.11 -34.92 -25.37
C GLU A 76 21.06 -35.07 -24.28
N LYS A 77 21.41 -34.68 -23.04
CA LYS A 77 20.45 -34.67 -21.92
C LYS A 77 19.30 -33.70 -22.18
N LEU A 78 19.62 -32.51 -22.69
CA LEU A 78 18.60 -31.53 -23.06
C LEU A 78 17.69 -32.04 -24.18
N SER A 79 18.26 -32.64 -25.23
CA SER A 79 17.53 -33.27 -26.34
C SER A 79 16.55 -34.35 -25.86
N ARG A 80 16.99 -35.19 -24.91
CA ARG A 80 16.15 -36.26 -24.35
C ARG A 80 14.96 -35.70 -23.57
N VAL A 81 15.15 -34.63 -22.80
CA VAL A 81 14.11 -34.03 -21.96
C VAL A 81 13.14 -33.19 -22.79
N SER A 82 13.64 -32.40 -23.74
CA SER A 82 12.82 -31.54 -24.60
C SER A 82 12.21 -32.25 -25.79
N LYS A 83 12.61 -33.51 -26.06
CA LYS A 83 12.27 -34.28 -27.27
C LYS A 83 12.65 -33.56 -28.58
N MET A 84 13.59 -32.62 -28.52
CA MET A 84 14.10 -31.90 -29.70
C MET A 84 15.33 -32.60 -30.27
N SER A 85 15.51 -32.56 -31.59
CA SER A 85 16.77 -33.03 -32.20
C SER A 85 17.96 -32.22 -31.68
N ILE A 86 19.08 -32.90 -31.43
CA ILE A 86 20.32 -32.31 -30.93
C ILE A 86 20.86 -31.19 -31.84
N ASP A 87 20.60 -31.28 -33.14
CA ASP A 87 21.03 -30.28 -34.14
C ASP A 87 20.27 -28.96 -34.02
N LYS A 88 19.08 -28.98 -33.40
CA LYS A 88 18.28 -27.77 -33.13
C LYS A 88 18.68 -27.09 -31.82
N ILE A 89 19.63 -27.67 -31.07
CA ILE A 89 20.11 -27.17 -29.78
C ILE A 89 21.42 -26.42 -29.97
N ASP A 90 21.33 -25.10 -29.87
CA ASP A 90 22.45 -24.16 -29.85
C ASP A 90 22.91 -23.98 -28.40
N ALA A 91 24.22 -24.18 -28.16
CA ALA A 91 24.79 -24.10 -26.82
C ALA A 91 24.80 -22.67 -26.25
N LYS A 92 24.72 -21.65 -27.11
CA LYS A 92 24.69 -20.22 -26.71
C LYS A 92 23.28 -19.68 -26.58
N ALA A 93 22.28 -20.38 -27.14
CA ALA A 93 20.90 -19.96 -27.02
C ALA A 93 20.38 -20.18 -25.59
N PRO A 94 19.53 -19.27 -25.09
CA PRO A 94 18.93 -19.42 -23.77
C PRO A 94 17.97 -20.61 -23.71
N LEU A 95 17.91 -21.28 -22.56
CA LEU A 95 17.05 -22.44 -22.34
C LEU A 95 15.55 -22.15 -22.58
N GLU A 96 15.11 -20.91 -22.32
CA GLU A 96 13.75 -20.41 -22.60
C GLU A 96 13.33 -20.59 -24.07
N LYS A 97 14.26 -20.43 -25.02
CA LYS A 97 13.98 -20.58 -26.46
C LYS A 97 13.48 -22.00 -26.80
N TYR A 98 13.78 -22.96 -25.95
CA TYR A 98 13.40 -24.36 -26.08
C TYR A 98 12.13 -24.71 -25.29
N GLY A 99 11.42 -23.72 -24.75
CA GLY A 99 10.15 -23.92 -24.03
C GLY A 99 10.31 -24.52 -22.63
N PHE A 100 11.47 -24.36 -21.99
CA PHE A 100 11.71 -24.88 -20.64
C PHE A 100 10.91 -24.11 -19.58
N ASP A 101 9.91 -24.77 -19.00
CA ASP A 101 9.19 -24.35 -17.80
C ASP A 101 9.76 -25.02 -16.53
N SER A 102 9.20 -24.71 -15.36
CA SER A 102 9.61 -25.27 -14.06
C SER A 102 9.59 -26.81 -14.03
N VAL A 103 8.70 -27.46 -14.79
CA VAL A 103 8.57 -28.94 -14.83
C VAL A 103 9.70 -29.54 -15.67
N LEU A 104 9.96 -28.98 -16.86
CA LEU A 104 11.05 -29.41 -17.73
C LEU A 104 12.43 -29.15 -17.08
N ILE A 105 12.57 -28.05 -16.34
CA ILE A 105 13.76 -27.75 -15.53
C ILE A 105 14.01 -28.84 -14.49
N LEU A 106 12.99 -29.21 -13.71
CA LEU A 106 13.14 -30.28 -12.70
C LEU A 106 13.41 -31.66 -13.32
N ASN A 107 12.86 -31.94 -14.51
CA ASN A 107 13.16 -33.16 -15.25
C ASN A 107 14.60 -33.21 -15.75
N LEU A 108 15.11 -32.08 -16.27
CA LEU A 108 16.51 -31.98 -16.70
C LEU A 108 17.47 -32.10 -15.54
N ILE A 109 17.19 -31.47 -14.39
CA ILE A 109 18.01 -31.63 -13.19
C ILE A 109 18.02 -33.10 -12.74
N ARG A 110 16.86 -33.76 -12.66
CA ARG A 110 16.80 -35.20 -12.35
C ARG A 110 17.61 -36.07 -13.31
N GLU A 111 17.63 -35.74 -14.60
CA GLU A 111 18.46 -36.45 -15.59
C GLU A 111 19.96 -36.20 -15.42
N LEU A 112 20.36 -35.00 -14.96
CA LEU A 112 21.75 -34.67 -14.65
C LEU A 112 22.20 -35.34 -13.34
N GLU A 113 21.34 -35.38 -12.32
CA GLU A 113 21.66 -35.97 -11.02
C GLU A 113 21.99 -37.46 -11.09
N LYS A 114 21.41 -38.18 -12.06
CA LYS A 114 21.76 -39.58 -12.35
C LYS A 114 23.25 -39.80 -12.60
N GLN A 115 23.97 -38.77 -13.06
CA GLN A 115 25.40 -38.85 -13.39
C GLN A 115 26.29 -38.02 -12.47
N PHE A 116 25.77 -36.91 -11.95
CA PHE A 116 26.55 -35.94 -11.18
C PHE A 116 26.28 -35.98 -9.67
N GLY A 117 25.39 -36.87 -9.20
CA GLY A 117 24.94 -36.88 -7.81
C GLY A 117 23.94 -35.76 -7.54
N GLU A 118 23.75 -35.40 -6.28
CA GLU A 118 22.79 -34.36 -5.89
C GLU A 118 23.21 -32.98 -6.45
N LEU A 119 22.27 -32.30 -7.10
CA LEU A 119 22.50 -30.97 -7.70
C LEU A 119 21.49 -29.96 -7.17
N SER A 120 21.90 -28.69 -7.12
CA SER A 120 20.98 -27.62 -6.77
C SER A 120 19.80 -27.58 -7.74
N LYS A 121 18.56 -27.59 -7.22
CA LYS A 121 17.36 -27.42 -8.05
C LYS A 121 17.27 -26.02 -8.68
N THR A 122 18.04 -25.05 -8.19
CA THR A 122 18.12 -23.69 -8.74
C THR A 122 19.14 -23.55 -9.87
N LEU A 123 19.93 -24.60 -10.17
CA LEU A 123 21.08 -24.52 -11.07
C LEU A 123 20.74 -23.92 -12.45
N LEU A 124 19.64 -24.37 -13.05
CA LEU A 124 19.22 -23.92 -14.39
C LEU A 124 18.64 -22.48 -14.39
N PHE A 125 18.41 -21.89 -13.21
CA PHE A 125 18.06 -20.47 -13.05
C PHE A 125 19.30 -19.58 -12.91
N GLU A 126 20.39 -20.16 -12.43
CA GLU A 126 21.68 -19.48 -12.27
C GLU A 126 22.47 -19.43 -13.59
N TYR A 127 22.35 -20.46 -14.42
CA TYR A 127 23.09 -20.61 -15.69
C TYR A 127 22.11 -20.76 -16.86
N ARG A 128 22.18 -19.83 -17.83
CA ARG A 128 21.08 -19.54 -18.77
C ARG A 128 21.11 -20.37 -20.04
N ASN A 129 22.25 -20.95 -20.36
CA ASN A 129 22.49 -21.69 -21.59
C ASN A 129 23.47 -22.84 -21.32
N ILE A 130 23.57 -23.75 -22.30
CA ILE A 130 24.39 -24.95 -22.15
C ILE A 130 25.87 -24.59 -21.99
N LYS A 131 26.35 -23.51 -22.63
CA LYS A 131 27.73 -23.06 -22.47
C LYS A 131 28.03 -22.65 -21.01
N GLU A 132 27.16 -21.87 -20.39
CA GLU A 132 27.30 -21.46 -18.98
C GLU A 132 27.23 -22.67 -18.03
N LEU A 133 26.35 -23.63 -18.30
CA LEU A 133 26.28 -24.88 -17.54
C LEU A 133 27.54 -25.73 -17.74
N THR A 134 28.08 -25.76 -18.95
CA THR A 134 29.34 -26.44 -19.26
C THR A 134 30.46 -25.84 -18.41
N ASP A 135 30.54 -24.51 -18.34
CA ASP A 135 31.52 -23.81 -17.51
C ASP A 135 31.34 -24.17 -16.01
N TYR A 136 30.10 -24.27 -15.52
CA TYR A 136 29.81 -24.71 -14.15
C TYR A 136 30.29 -26.14 -13.88
N PHE A 137 29.87 -27.12 -14.69
CA PHE A 137 30.23 -28.52 -14.47
C PHE A 137 31.73 -28.77 -14.60
N VAL A 138 32.40 -28.09 -15.54
CA VAL A 138 33.86 -28.16 -15.69
C VAL A 138 34.58 -27.64 -14.46
N ASN A 139 34.07 -26.58 -13.81
CA ASN A 139 34.72 -25.99 -12.64
C ASN A 139 34.39 -26.72 -11.33
N ASN A 140 33.17 -27.23 -11.19
CA ASN A 140 32.66 -27.73 -9.90
C ASN A 140 32.55 -29.26 -9.83
N HIS A 141 32.55 -29.95 -10.98
CA HIS A 141 32.40 -31.41 -11.08
C HIS A 141 33.50 -32.03 -11.97
N ALA A 142 34.70 -31.42 -11.98
CA ALA A 142 35.82 -31.84 -12.83
C ALA A 142 36.21 -33.31 -12.62
N GLU A 143 36.21 -33.80 -11.37
CA GLU A 143 36.54 -35.20 -11.05
C GLU A 143 35.51 -36.19 -11.60
N THR A 144 34.21 -35.87 -11.47
CA THR A 144 33.13 -36.69 -12.03
C THR A 144 33.18 -36.70 -13.56
N LEU A 145 33.40 -35.54 -14.19
CA LEU A 145 33.58 -35.45 -15.64
C LEU A 145 34.79 -36.23 -16.14
N ALA A 146 35.91 -36.18 -15.40
CA ALA A 146 37.08 -36.98 -15.69
C ALA A 146 36.71 -38.47 -15.68
N THR A 147 36.06 -38.98 -14.61
CA THR A 147 35.64 -40.40 -14.57
C THR A 147 34.65 -40.79 -15.68
N LEU A 148 33.70 -39.93 -16.02
CA LEU A 148 32.71 -40.17 -17.08
C LEU A 148 33.35 -40.24 -18.47
N PHE A 149 34.38 -39.43 -18.74
CA PHE A 149 35.06 -39.39 -20.04
C PHE A 149 36.30 -40.29 -20.12
N HIS A 150 36.75 -40.85 -18.99
CA HIS A 150 37.85 -41.82 -18.92
C HIS A 150 37.41 -43.28 -19.15
N GLN A 151 36.11 -43.58 -19.28
CA GLN A 151 35.63 -44.93 -19.62
C GLN A 151 35.85 -45.35 -21.09
N ASP A 152 36.36 -44.47 -21.96
CA ASP A 152 36.61 -44.77 -23.39
C ASP A 152 38.08 -45.08 -23.76
N LYS A 153 39.01 -45.16 -22.80
CA LYS A 153 40.39 -45.61 -23.08
C LYS A 153 41.03 -46.35 -21.89
N GLU A 154 41.09 -47.67 -21.98
CA GLU A 154 42.04 -48.44 -21.18
C GLU A 154 43.49 -48.30 -21.68
N SER A 155 44.40 -48.33 -20.71
CA SER A 155 45.85 -48.49 -20.78
C SER A 155 46.71 -47.23 -21.01
N THR A 156 47.19 -46.64 -19.92
CA THR A 156 48.58 -46.85 -19.47
C THR A 156 48.83 -46.21 -18.10
N THR A 157 49.75 -46.83 -17.37
CA THR A 157 50.08 -46.76 -15.94
C THR A 157 50.64 -45.42 -15.42
N ALA A 158 50.43 -45.20 -14.12
CA ALA A 158 50.95 -44.10 -13.27
C ALA A 158 52.51 -44.11 -13.14
N PRO A 159 53.18 -43.07 -12.56
CA PRO A 159 53.05 -42.77 -11.13
C PRO A 159 52.99 -41.27 -10.73
N ALA A 160 52.58 -41.09 -9.49
CA ALA A 160 52.36 -39.85 -8.76
C ALA A 160 53.58 -38.90 -8.68
N ALA A 161 53.30 -37.59 -8.69
CA ALA A 161 54.17 -36.58 -8.10
C ALA A 161 53.34 -35.42 -7.53
N ARG A 162 53.52 -35.16 -6.23
CA ARG A 162 53.16 -33.93 -5.53
C ARG A 162 53.58 -32.70 -6.33
N LYS A 163 52.73 -31.66 -6.36
CA LYS A 163 53.19 -30.29 -6.61
C LYS A 163 52.55 -29.31 -5.64
N GLU A 164 53.45 -28.66 -4.92
CA GLU A 164 53.24 -27.48 -4.08
C GLU A 164 52.68 -26.31 -4.90
N LEU A 165 52.01 -25.41 -4.19
CA LEU A 165 51.60 -24.10 -4.68
C LEU A 165 52.80 -23.28 -5.18
N PRO A 166 52.63 -22.55 -6.29
CA PRO A 166 53.17 -21.21 -6.38
C PRO A 166 52.06 -20.20 -6.68
N THR A 167 51.93 -19.25 -5.76
CA THR A 167 51.51 -17.87 -6.02
C THR A 167 52.16 -17.33 -7.30
N HIS A 168 51.38 -16.78 -8.24
CA HIS A 168 51.73 -15.53 -8.92
C HIS A 168 50.51 -14.85 -9.56
N ALA A 169 50.41 -13.56 -9.20
CA ALA A 169 49.66 -12.44 -9.76
C ALA A 169 49.00 -12.60 -11.14
N VAL A 170 47.72 -12.21 -11.20
CA VAL A 170 46.99 -11.90 -12.42
C VAL A 170 47.50 -10.56 -12.98
N PRO A 171 47.87 -10.46 -14.28
CA PRO A 171 48.19 -9.18 -14.90
C PRO A 171 46.92 -8.36 -15.11
N ILE A 172 46.93 -7.14 -14.59
CA ILE A 172 45.94 -6.10 -14.91
C ILE A 172 46.19 -5.66 -16.35
N VAL A 173 45.21 -5.86 -17.22
CA VAL A 173 45.15 -5.22 -18.56
C VAL A 173 44.02 -4.19 -18.53
N PRO A 174 44.22 -2.96 -19.06
CA PRO A 174 43.41 -1.80 -18.67
C PRO A 174 42.04 -1.81 -19.37
N ALA A 175 40.99 -1.54 -18.58
CA ALA A 175 39.65 -1.31 -19.10
C ALA A 175 39.61 -0.01 -19.92
N ALA A 176 39.12 -0.12 -21.15
CA ALA A 176 38.83 0.99 -22.03
C ALA A 176 37.79 1.94 -21.40
N GLN A 177 38.10 3.23 -21.42
CA GLN A 177 37.33 4.33 -20.85
C GLN A 177 35.92 4.41 -21.44
N LYS A 178 34.89 4.18 -20.62
CA LYS A 178 33.54 4.67 -20.89
C LYS A 178 33.41 6.08 -20.31
N ARG A 179 33.37 7.06 -21.20
CA ARG A 179 32.94 8.44 -20.96
C ARG A 179 31.47 8.43 -20.53
N PHE A 180 31.21 9.00 -19.35
CA PHE A 180 29.99 9.64 -18.82
C PHE A 180 29.89 9.37 -17.31
N ALA A 181 30.74 10.07 -16.54
CA ALA A 181 30.54 10.26 -15.10
C ALA A 181 31.25 11.55 -14.69
N LYS A 182 30.48 12.63 -14.56
CA LYS A 182 30.81 13.73 -13.66
C LYS A 182 29.54 14.03 -12.89
N ARG A 183 29.33 13.29 -11.81
CA ARG A 183 28.43 13.72 -10.72
C ARG A 183 29.34 14.27 -9.63
N ALA A 184 29.04 15.50 -9.21
CA ALA A 184 29.83 16.27 -8.27
C ALA A 184 30.10 15.47 -6.99
N THR A 185 31.38 15.32 -6.65
CA THR A 185 31.82 14.89 -5.32
C THR A 185 31.47 15.99 -4.33
N ARG A 186 30.42 15.77 -3.52
CA ARG A 186 30.31 16.43 -2.22
C ARG A 186 31.32 15.80 -1.27
N SER A 187 31.92 16.66 -0.45
CA SER A 187 33.08 16.42 0.40
C SER A 187 32.75 15.59 1.66
N ASN A 188 33.75 14.83 2.12
CA ASN A 188 33.83 14.08 3.38
C ASN A 188 33.36 14.86 4.63
N GLY A 189 32.07 14.78 4.94
CA GLY A 189 31.57 14.63 6.32
C GLY A 189 30.99 13.23 6.45
N THR A 190 30.95 12.64 7.64
CA THR A 190 30.14 11.44 7.88
C THR A 190 28.67 11.79 7.65
N GLU A 191 28.20 11.70 6.39
CA GLU A 191 26.81 11.93 6.03
C GLU A 191 25.96 10.93 6.81
N GLU A 192 25.01 11.44 7.59
CA GLU A 192 24.07 10.61 8.34
C GLU A 192 23.17 9.84 7.36
N THR A 193 23.17 8.52 7.45
CA THR A 193 22.40 7.64 6.55
C THR A 193 21.22 6.95 7.24
N ASP A 194 21.02 7.24 8.54
CA ASP A 194 20.04 6.56 9.37
C ASP A 194 18.68 7.28 9.30
N VAL A 195 17.63 6.54 8.93
CA VAL A 195 16.26 7.04 8.91
C VAL A 195 15.48 6.37 10.04
N ALA A 196 14.92 7.17 10.96
CA ALA A 196 14.09 6.70 12.04
C ALA A 196 12.64 6.49 11.57
N ILE A 197 12.01 5.42 12.08
CA ILE A 197 10.58 5.17 11.94
C ILE A 197 9.90 5.69 13.21
N ILE A 198 9.20 6.81 13.09
CA ILE A 198 8.64 7.55 14.24
C ILE A 198 7.14 7.32 14.44
N GLY A 199 6.43 6.82 13.43
CA GLY A 199 5.03 6.44 13.51
C GLY A 199 4.74 5.20 12.67
N LEU A 200 3.75 4.41 13.10
CA LEU A 200 3.35 3.16 12.46
C LEU A 200 1.85 2.92 12.62
N SER A 201 1.13 2.70 11.53
CA SER A 201 -0.26 2.23 11.57
C SER A 201 -0.52 1.16 10.52
N GLY A 202 -1.53 0.33 10.76
CA GLY A 202 -1.97 -0.67 9.81
C GLY A 202 -3.20 -1.46 10.25
N ARG A 203 -3.93 -1.95 9.25
CA ARG A 203 -5.08 -2.86 9.39
C ARG A 203 -4.81 -4.10 8.56
N TYR A 204 -4.96 -5.26 9.19
CA TYR A 204 -4.67 -6.57 8.61
C TYR A 204 -5.84 -7.53 8.87
N PRO A 205 -5.92 -8.66 8.15
CA PRO A 205 -6.98 -9.65 8.34
C PRO A 205 -7.04 -10.13 9.80
N HIS A 206 -8.25 -10.19 10.36
CA HIS A 206 -8.52 -10.42 11.79
C HIS A 206 -7.81 -9.47 12.77
N ALA A 207 -7.35 -8.29 12.32
CA ALA A 207 -6.66 -7.31 13.16
C ALA A 207 -6.97 -5.87 12.73
N ARG A 208 -7.84 -5.20 13.49
CA ARG A 208 -8.23 -3.80 13.27
C ARG A 208 -7.16 -2.79 13.68
N ASN A 209 -6.16 -3.24 14.44
CA ASN A 209 -5.04 -2.43 14.92
C ASN A 209 -3.81 -3.31 15.18
N LEU A 210 -2.68 -2.68 15.50
CA LEU A 210 -1.40 -3.36 15.70
C LEU A 210 -1.37 -4.29 16.92
N ARG A 211 -2.19 -4.04 17.94
CA ARG A 211 -2.32 -4.90 19.12
C ARG A 211 -2.98 -6.23 18.74
N GLU A 212 -4.12 -6.19 18.06
CA GLU A 212 -4.79 -7.39 17.55
C GLU A 212 -3.87 -8.15 16.57
N PHE A 213 -3.12 -7.40 15.74
CA PHE A 213 -2.16 -8.01 14.81
C PHE A 213 -1.02 -8.73 15.53
N TRP A 214 -0.44 -8.12 16.57
CA TRP A 214 0.57 -8.76 17.39
C TRP A 214 0.04 -10.04 18.05
N ALA A 215 -1.17 -10.00 18.63
CA ALA A 215 -1.79 -11.17 19.25
C ALA A 215 -1.98 -12.34 18.24
N ASN A 216 -2.37 -12.02 17.00
CA ASN A 216 -2.46 -13.01 15.92
C ASN A 216 -1.09 -13.61 15.56
N LEU A 217 -0.05 -12.77 15.47
CA LEU A 217 1.32 -13.23 15.19
C LEU A 217 1.89 -14.08 16.33
N GLU A 218 1.73 -13.64 17.57
CA GLU A 218 2.25 -14.31 18.76
C GLU A 218 1.69 -15.72 18.93
N THR A 219 0.40 -15.89 18.62
CA THR A 219 -0.28 -17.19 18.64
C THR A 219 -0.04 -18.05 17.39
N GLY A 220 0.61 -17.51 16.37
CA GLY A 220 0.79 -18.18 15.08
C GLY A 220 -0.54 -18.41 14.35
N ARG A 221 -1.50 -17.49 14.49
CA ARG A 221 -2.83 -17.61 13.89
C ARG A 221 -2.73 -17.64 12.37
N ASP A 222 -3.47 -18.55 11.78
CA ASP A 222 -3.75 -18.59 10.36
C ASP A 222 -5.02 -17.78 10.05
N CYS A 223 -4.90 -16.77 9.20
CA CYS A 223 -5.92 -15.78 8.89
C CYS A 223 -6.54 -15.96 7.50
N ILE A 224 -6.28 -17.09 6.82
CA ILE A 224 -6.93 -17.38 5.53
C ILE A 224 -8.29 -18.05 5.73
N GLU A 225 -9.28 -17.52 5.04
CA GLU A 225 -10.67 -17.97 4.97
C GLU A 225 -11.12 -18.13 3.50
N GLU A 226 -12.35 -18.61 3.28
CA GLU A 226 -12.94 -18.57 1.93
C GLU A 226 -13.40 -17.14 1.59
N ILE A 227 -13.49 -16.83 0.29
CA ILE A 227 -13.98 -15.51 -0.17
C ILE A 227 -15.34 -15.19 0.49
N PRO A 228 -15.44 -14.08 1.23
CA PRO A 228 -16.67 -13.70 1.91
C PRO A 228 -17.83 -13.44 0.91
N PRO A 229 -19.07 -13.88 1.21
CA PRO A 229 -20.22 -13.70 0.33
C PRO A 229 -20.59 -12.25 0.04
N ASP A 230 -20.22 -11.32 0.91
CA ASP A 230 -20.39 -9.87 0.73
C ASP A 230 -19.44 -9.28 -0.33
N ARG A 231 -18.45 -10.05 -0.80
CA ARG A 231 -17.60 -9.64 -1.95
C ARG A 231 -18.21 -10.04 -3.28
N TRP A 232 -18.47 -11.33 -3.46
CA TRP A 232 -19.21 -11.89 -4.59
C TRP A 232 -19.58 -13.35 -4.31
N ASP A 233 -20.56 -13.88 -5.05
CA ASP A 233 -20.85 -15.30 -5.03
C ASP A 233 -19.76 -16.09 -5.79
N ASN A 234 -18.91 -16.77 -5.04
CA ASN A 234 -17.80 -17.54 -5.60
C ASN A 234 -18.25 -18.81 -6.36
N THR A 235 -19.48 -19.30 -6.17
CA THR A 235 -19.98 -20.48 -6.91
C THR A 235 -20.03 -20.25 -8.42
N ALA A 236 -20.24 -19.00 -8.85
CA ALA A 236 -20.23 -18.60 -10.25
C ALA A 236 -18.84 -18.68 -10.91
N TYR A 237 -17.75 -18.62 -10.15
CA TYR A 237 -16.38 -18.51 -10.67
C TYR A 237 -15.49 -19.70 -10.33
N PHE A 238 -15.76 -20.43 -9.26
CA PHE A 238 -14.90 -21.51 -8.80
C PHE A 238 -15.00 -22.77 -9.66
N ASP A 239 -13.85 -23.34 -10.02
CA ASP A 239 -13.72 -24.71 -10.52
C ASP A 239 -12.35 -25.27 -10.09
N PRO A 240 -12.27 -26.44 -9.43
CA PRO A 240 -11.00 -26.99 -8.97
C PRO A 240 -10.05 -27.36 -10.12
N THR A 241 -10.55 -27.46 -11.35
CA THR A 241 -9.76 -27.79 -12.54
C THR A 241 -8.94 -26.57 -13.00
N LYS A 242 -7.61 -26.63 -12.84
CA LYS A 242 -6.70 -25.57 -13.29
C LYS A 242 -6.83 -25.34 -14.80
N GLY A 243 -6.94 -24.07 -15.22
CA GLY A 243 -6.90 -23.66 -16.62
C GLY A 243 -8.25 -23.64 -17.36
N LYS A 244 -9.37 -23.88 -16.67
CA LYS A 244 -10.71 -23.73 -17.26
C LYS A 244 -11.02 -22.26 -17.53
N LEU A 245 -11.46 -21.94 -18.76
CA LEU A 245 -11.73 -20.56 -19.19
C LEU A 245 -12.85 -19.95 -18.35
N GLY A 246 -12.66 -18.70 -17.91
CA GLY A 246 -13.65 -17.97 -17.10
C GLY A 246 -13.84 -18.51 -15.68
N LYS A 247 -12.99 -19.43 -15.22
CA LYS A 247 -13.04 -20.02 -13.88
C LYS A 247 -11.73 -19.83 -13.12
N THR A 248 -11.82 -19.78 -11.81
CA THR A 248 -10.68 -19.75 -10.88
C THR A 248 -10.63 -21.04 -10.06
N TYR A 249 -9.43 -21.60 -9.87
CA TYR A 249 -9.24 -22.73 -8.95
C TYR A 249 -8.91 -22.30 -7.53
N GLY A 250 -8.70 -21.01 -7.28
CA GLY A 250 -8.54 -20.47 -5.94
C GLY A 250 -9.84 -19.83 -5.44
N LYS A 251 -10.19 -20.15 -4.20
CA LYS A 251 -11.37 -19.61 -3.48
C LYS A 251 -11.06 -19.10 -2.08
N TRP A 252 -9.78 -19.03 -1.73
CA TRP A 252 -9.30 -18.65 -0.40
C TRP A 252 -8.55 -17.33 -0.47
N GLY A 253 -8.61 -16.58 0.61
CA GLY A 253 -7.90 -15.33 0.81
C GLY A 253 -7.92 -14.91 2.27
N SER A 254 -7.28 -13.81 2.59
CA SER A 254 -7.44 -13.13 3.87
C SER A 254 -8.02 -11.74 3.63
N PHE A 255 -9.07 -11.39 4.35
CA PHE A 255 -9.90 -10.23 4.02
C PHE A 255 -9.97 -9.26 5.19
N LEU A 256 -9.97 -7.97 4.86
CA LEU A 256 -10.32 -6.92 5.80
C LEU A 256 -11.84 -6.89 5.97
N LYS A 257 -12.28 -6.62 7.19
CA LYS A 257 -13.68 -6.30 7.49
C LYS A 257 -13.98 -4.84 7.19
N ASP A 258 -15.21 -4.59 6.77
CA ASP A 258 -15.79 -3.28 6.50
C ASP A 258 -14.85 -2.37 5.70
N ILE A 259 -14.46 -2.87 4.50
CA ILE A 259 -13.75 -2.11 3.47
C ILE A 259 -14.65 -1.09 2.77
N ASP A 260 -15.96 -1.24 2.94
CA ASP A 260 -17.00 -0.33 2.47
C ASP A 260 -17.23 0.83 3.46
N LYS A 261 -16.51 0.91 4.58
CA LYS A 261 -16.74 1.95 5.60
C LYS A 261 -15.68 3.04 5.56
N PHE A 262 -16.12 4.29 5.72
CA PHE A 262 -15.27 5.48 5.72
C PHE A 262 -15.94 6.65 6.43
N ASP A 263 -15.16 7.51 7.09
CA ASP A 263 -15.64 8.74 7.73
C ASP A 263 -15.43 9.93 6.79
N SER A 264 -16.29 10.04 5.78
CA SER A 264 -16.14 11.00 4.67
C SER A 264 -16.11 12.46 5.13
N LEU A 265 -17.04 12.84 6.01
CA LEU A 265 -17.12 14.22 6.54
C LEU A 265 -15.90 14.61 7.38
N PHE A 266 -15.24 13.66 8.06
CA PHE A 266 -13.99 13.95 8.76
C PHE A 266 -12.90 14.49 7.83
N PHE A 267 -12.89 14.00 6.58
CA PHE A 267 -11.91 14.39 5.55
C PHE A 267 -12.46 15.46 4.60
N ASN A 268 -13.57 16.13 4.95
CA ASN A 268 -14.27 17.11 4.12
C ASN A 268 -14.61 16.55 2.72
N ILE A 269 -15.05 15.29 2.67
CA ILE A 269 -15.51 14.61 1.46
C ILE A 269 -17.01 14.38 1.60
N SER A 270 -17.79 14.76 0.59
CA SER A 270 -19.23 14.50 0.59
C SER A 270 -19.52 12.99 0.51
N PRO A 271 -20.60 12.47 1.12
CA PRO A 271 -20.97 11.06 0.99
C PRO A 271 -21.10 10.59 -0.46
N ARG A 272 -21.66 11.46 -1.32
CA ARG A 272 -21.79 11.22 -2.75
C ARG A 272 -20.43 10.99 -3.40
N GLU A 273 -19.45 11.85 -3.14
CA GLU A 273 -18.09 11.67 -3.65
C GLU A 273 -17.46 10.37 -3.11
N ALA A 274 -17.62 10.10 -1.81
CA ALA A 274 -17.03 8.95 -1.14
C ALA A 274 -17.47 7.59 -1.74
N ASP A 275 -18.66 7.49 -2.33
CA ASP A 275 -19.13 6.29 -3.02
C ASP A 275 -18.32 6.00 -4.30
N PHE A 276 -17.79 7.03 -4.96
CA PHE A 276 -16.96 6.93 -6.17
C PHE A 276 -15.47 6.72 -5.86
N ILE A 277 -15.04 7.00 -4.63
CA ILE A 277 -13.64 6.84 -4.23
C ILE A 277 -13.33 5.35 -4.01
N ASP A 278 -12.24 4.90 -4.64
CA ASP A 278 -11.72 3.54 -4.44
C ASP A 278 -11.50 3.24 -2.94
N PRO A 279 -12.02 2.12 -2.40
CA PRO A 279 -11.78 1.72 -1.02
C PRO A 279 -10.30 1.72 -0.59
N GLN A 280 -9.36 1.49 -1.53
CA GLN A 280 -7.93 1.55 -1.24
C GLN A 280 -7.47 2.96 -0.85
N GLU A 281 -8.02 3.99 -1.49
CA GLU A 281 -7.75 5.39 -1.20
C GLU A 281 -8.27 5.77 0.18
N ARG A 282 -9.55 5.44 0.46
CA ARG A 282 -10.21 5.68 1.74
C ARG A 282 -9.44 5.06 2.92
N LEU A 283 -9.10 3.78 2.81
CA LEU A 283 -8.34 3.07 3.85
C LEU A 283 -6.94 3.66 4.04
N PHE A 284 -6.29 4.10 2.96
CA PHE A 284 -4.96 4.71 3.07
C PHE A 284 -5.02 6.09 3.72
N MET A 285 -6.06 6.89 3.47
CA MET A 285 -6.29 8.18 4.15
C MET A 285 -6.45 7.99 5.67
N GLU A 286 -7.32 7.08 6.11
CA GLU A 286 -7.48 6.75 7.54
C GLU A 286 -6.16 6.27 8.18
N THR A 287 -5.42 5.44 7.44
CA THR A 287 -4.13 4.89 7.91
C THR A 287 -3.06 5.97 7.98
N ALA A 288 -3.01 6.89 7.01
CA ALA A 288 -2.05 7.98 6.98
C ALA A 288 -2.27 8.94 8.17
N TRP A 289 -3.52 9.36 8.40
CA TRP A 289 -3.90 10.15 9.58
C TRP A 289 -3.49 9.44 10.87
N SER A 290 -3.85 8.16 11.01
CA SER A 290 -3.49 7.36 12.18
C SER A 290 -1.98 7.23 12.36
N THR A 291 -1.19 7.21 11.29
CA THR A 291 0.28 7.11 11.36
C THR A 291 0.90 8.42 11.87
N VAL A 292 0.34 9.56 11.46
CA VAL A 292 0.76 10.90 11.95
C VAL A 292 0.39 11.06 13.43
N GLU A 293 -0.83 10.68 13.82
CA GLU A 293 -1.23 10.67 15.23
C GLU A 293 -0.42 9.68 16.07
N ASP A 294 -0.12 8.47 15.54
CA ASP A 294 0.71 7.50 16.24
C ASP A 294 2.10 8.07 16.52
N ALA A 295 2.69 8.83 15.60
CA ALA A 295 3.95 9.54 15.80
C ALA A 295 3.88 10.68 16.85
N GLY A 296 2.67 11.12 17.20
CA GLY A 296 2.44 12.24 18.12
C GLY A 296 2.56 13.61 17.47
N TYR A 297 2.25 13.71 16.17
CA TYR A 297 2.17 14.97 15.44
C TYR A 297 0.72 15.32 15.11
N ARG A 298 0.44 16.61 15.03
CA ARG A 298 -0.82 17.15 14.48
C ARG A 298 -0.67 17.40 12.98
N LYS A 299 -1.79 17.53 12.27
CA LYS A 299 -1.78 18.02 10.89
C LYS A 299 -1.19 19.43 10.86
N SER A 300 -1.64 20.31 11.75
CA SER A 300 -1.19 21.70 11.90
C SER A 300 0.30 21.87 12.18
N ASP A 301 0.96 20.89 12.80
CA ASP A 301 2.42 20.92 13.02
C ASP A 301 3.21 20.71 11.72
N LEU A 302 2.59 20.10 10.71
CA LEU A 302 3.23 19.64 9.48
C LEU A 302 2.66 20.34 8.23
N GLU A 303 1.76 21.30 8.41
CA GLU A 303 1.13 22.07 7.33
C GLU A 303 2.17 22.92 6.59
N GLY A 304 2.12 22.95 5.26
CA GLY A 304 3.10 23.64 4.41
C GLY A 304 4.50 23.01 4.40
N SER A 305 4.71 21.87 5.06
CA SER A 305 6.01 21.20 5.13
C SER A 305 6.43 20.60 3.78
N ALA A 306 7.73 20.34 3.64
CA ALA A 306 8.26 19.53 2.53
C ALA A 306 8.04 18.03 2.79
N GLY A 307 6.85 17.65 3.27
CA GLY A 307 6.48 16.26 3.52
C GLY A 307 6.23 15.48 2.24
N ALA A 308 6.67 14.23 2.16
CA ALA A 308 6.45 13.37 0.99
C ALA A 308 5.55 12.19 1.28
N VAL A 309 4.83 11.72 0.26
CA VAL A 309 3.93 10.57 0.33
C VAL A 309 4.26 9.56 -0.76
N TYR A 310 4.64 8.34 -0.35
CA TYR A 310 4.94 7.23 -1.25
C TYR A 310 4.06 6.03 -0.91
N VAL A 311 3.23 5.57 -1.87
CA VAL A 311 2.24 4.52 -1.60
C VAL A 311 2.35 3.39 -2.59
N GLY A 312 2.64 2.18 -2.09
CA GLY A 312 2.53 0.97 -2.89
C GLY A 312 1.08 0.54 -3.08
N ILE A 313 0.63 0.45 -4.33
CA ILE A 313 -0.76 0.08 -4.67
C ILE A 313 -0.81 -0.79 -5.93
N MET A 314 -1.80 -1.68 -5.98
CA MET A 314 -2.10 -2.54 -7.12
C MET A 314 -3.62 -2.69 -7.27
N TYR A 315 -4.06 -3.28 -8.39
CA TYR A 315 -5.44 -3.69 -8.65
C TYR A 315 -6.48 -2.56 -8.50
N GLY A 316 -6.45 -1.59 -9.41
CA GLY A 316 -7.53 -0.60 -9.58
C GLY A 316 -8.80 -1.19 -10.18
N HIS A 317 -9.45 -2.12 -9.48
CA HIS A 317 -10.62 -2.84 -9.97
C HIS A 317 -11.96 -2.18 -9.65
N TYR A 318 -11.98 -1.16 -8.79
CA TYR A 318 -13.24 -0.50 -8.43
C TYR A 318 -13.93 0.15 -9.65
N GLN A 319 -13.13 0.70 -10.58
CA GLN A 319 -13.62 1.21 -11.87
C GLN A 319 -14.39 0.19 -12.74
N ILE A 320 -14.20 -1.11 -12.54
CA ILE A 320 -14.88 -2.16 -13.33
C ILE A 320 -16.39 -2.11 -13.07
N PHE A 321 -16.81 -1.82 -11.84
CA PHE A 321 -18.23 -1.75 -11.48
C PHE A 321 -18.99 -0.70 -12.32
N GLY A 322 -18.35 0.42 -12.68
CA GLY A 322 -18.96 1.41 -13.56
C GLY A 322 -19.26 0.88 -14.96
N GLY A 323 -18.36 0.06 -15.52
CA GLY A 323 -18.54 -0.57 -16.83
C GLY A 323 -19.61 -1.66 -16.86
N GLU A 324 -19.80 -2.37 -15.74
CA GLU A 324 -20.81 -3.44 -15.62
C GLU A 324 -22.23 -2.90 -15.39
N GLN A 325 -22.36 -1.73 -14.74
CA GLN A 325 -23.66 -1.17 -14.36
C GLN A 325 -24.33 -0.32 -15.46
N GLY A 326 -23.59 0.11 -16.49
CA GLY A 326 -24.09 0.36 -17.85
C GLY A 326 -25.24 1.35 -18.09
N LYS A 327 -25.61 2.26 -17.16
CA LYS A 327 -26.77 3.15 -17.36
C LYS A 327 -26.61 4.64 -17.11
N ASP A 328 -25.59 5.08 -16.38
CA ASP A 328 -25.26 6.50 -16.24
C ASP A 328 -23.75 6.67 -16.44
N TRP A 329 -23.30 7.75 -17.08
CA TRP A 329 -21.89 8.03 -17.43
C TRP A 329 -20.95 8.21 -16.21
N GLN A 330 -21.37 7.72 -15.04
CA GLN A 330 -20.68 7.80 -13.76
C GLN A 330 -19.84 6.54 -13.56
N ILE A 331 -18.51 6.72 -13.49
CA ILE A 331 -17.56 5.63 -13.35
C ILE A 331 -16.72 5.92 -12.11
N PRO A 332 -16.67 5.01 -11.11
CA PRO A 332 -15.76 5.19 -9.98
C PRO A 332 -14.30 5.17 -10.45
N LEU A 333 -13.46 6.03 -9.86
CA LEU A 333 -12.09 6.22 -10.32
C LEU A 333 -11.09 5.49 -9.42
N SER A 334 -10.42 4.47 -9.96
CA SER A 334 -9.26 3.83 -9.33
C SER A 334 -7.96 4.50 -9.78
N SER A 335 -7.64 5.68 -9.25
CA SER A 335 -6.41 6.40 -9.58
C SER A 335 -5.30 6.14 -8.56
N TYR A 336 -4.18 5.54 -9.00
CA TYR A 336 -3.07 5.25 -8.09
C TYR A 336 -2.41 6.52 -7.55
N SER A 337 -2.36 7.59 -8.35
CA SER A 337 -1.83 8.87 -7.90
C SER A 337 -2.74 9.53 -6.87
N ALA A 338 -4.07 9.37 -6.98
CA ALA A 338 -5.02 9.95 -6.04
C ALA A 338 -4.81 9.43 -4.62
N VAL A 339 -4.44 8.15 -4.45
CA VAL A 339 -4.13 7.57 -3.14
C VAL A 339 -3.02 8.31 -2.38
N ALA A 340 -1.95 8.71 -3.08
CA ALA A 340 -0.89 9.51 -2.47
C ALA A 340 -1.30 11.00 -2.38
N ASN A 341 -1.85 11.54 -3.47
CA ASN A 341 -2.12 12.97 -3.60
C ASN A 341 -3.22 13.46 -2.66
N ARG A 342 -4.23 12.65 -2.35
CA ARG A 342 -5.24 13.01 -1.35
C ARG A 342 -4.67 13.12 0.06
N VAL A 343 -3.69 12.29 0.39
CA VAL A 343 -2.98 12.41 1.68
C VAL A 343 -2.16 13.69 1.71
N SER A 344 -1.41 13.99 0.64
CA SER A 344 -0.65 15.24 0.54
C SER A 344 -1.56 16.47 0.60
N TYR A 345 -2.70 16.43 -0.09
CA TYR A 345 -3.72 17.49 -0.04
C TYR A 345 -4.30 17.65 1.37
N LEU A 346 -4.64 16.54 2.03
CA LEU A 346 -5.20 16.53 3.38
C LEU A 346 -4.23 17.14 4.40
N LEU A 347 -2.95 16.81 4.31
CA LEU A 347 -1.90 17.24 5.25
C LEU A 347 -1.23 18.56 4.85
N ASP A 348 -1.60 19.13 3.70
CA ASP A 348 -0.94 20.27 3.04
C ASP A 348 0.58 20.08 2.90
N TRP A 349 0.98 18.95 2.35
CA TRP A 349 2.37 18.60 2.11
C TRP A 349 2.81 18.92 0.69
N HIS A 350 4.02 19.48 0.57
CA HIS A 350 4.57 19.98 -0.70
C HIS A 350 5.75 19.18 -1.26
N GLY A 351 6.13 18.07 -0.62
CA GLY A 351 7.13 17.14 -1.13
C GLY A 351 6.57 16.18 -2.20
N PRO A 352 7.41 15.26 -2.71
CA PRO A 352 6.97 14.26 -3.69
C PRO A 352 5.77 13.43 -3.22
N SER A 353 4.77 13.27 -4.10
CA SER A 353 3.55 12.51 -3.82
C SER A 353 3.28 11.53 -4.95
N MET A 354 3.46 10.22 -4.69
CA MET A 354 3.43 9.19 -5.75
C MET A 354 2.82 7.87 -5.30
N GLY A 355 1.83 7.40 -6.05
CA GLY A 355 1.41 6.00 -6.07
C GLY A 355 2.32 5.18 -6.99
N LEU A 356 2.75 4.01 -6.52
CA LEU A 356 3.72 3.17 -7.24
C LEU A 356 3.29 1.70 -7.30
N ASP A 357 3.53 1.10 -8.46
CA ASP A 357 3.30 -0.31 -8.75
C ASP A 357 4.59 -0.96 -9.25
N SER A 358 5.29 -1.62 -8.34
CA SER A 358 6.37 -2.57 -8.65
C SER A 358 5.93 -4.00 -8.33
N MET A 359 4.63 -4.27 -8.49
CA MET A 359 3.95 -5.50 -8.08
C MET A 359 4.13 -5.81 -6.58
N CYS A 360 4.51 -7.04 -6.23
CA CYS A 360 4.64 -7.51 -4.86
C CYS A 360 5.65 -6.72 -3.99
N SER A 361 6.55 -5.95 -4.61
CA SER A 361 7.55 -5.13 -3.90
C SER A 361 7.12 -3.68 -3.68
N SER A 362 5.93 -3.27 -4.12
CA SER A 362 5.50 -1.86 -4.14
C SER A 362 5.71 -1.14 -2.81
N SER A 363 5.12 -1.59 -1.70
CA SER A 363 5.30 -0.91 -0.40
C SER A 363 6.75 -0.82 0.08
N LEU A 364 7.60 -1.80 -0.23
CA LEU A 364 9.02 -1.74 0.16
C LEU A 364 9.82 -0.80 -0.76
N SER A 365 9.43 -0.71 -2.03
CA SER A 365 9.91 0.31 -2.96
C SER A 365 9.49 1.72 -2.53
N ALA A 366 8.27 1.89 -2.02
CA ALA A 366 7.77 3.15 -1.46
C ALA A 366 8.65 3.62 -0.30
N ILE A 367 8.92 2.72 0.65
CA ILE A 367 9.79 3.01 1.80
C ILE A 367 11.22 3.34 1.36
N HIS A 368 11.76 2.65 0.35
CA HIS A 368 13.07 3.00 -0.21
C HIS A 368 13.09 4.43 -0.77
N LEU A 369 12.11 4.80 -1.59
CA LEU A 369 12.03 6.13 -2.18
C LEU A 369 11.86 7.22 -1.12
N ALA A 370 11.03 6.98 -0.10
CA ALA A 370 10.89 7.87 1.05
C ALA A 370 12.22 8.06 1.80
N CYS A 371 12.97 6.99 2.05
CA CYS A 371 14.31 7.09 2.63
C CYS A 371 15.25 7.90 1.73
N GLN A 372 15.21 7.69 0.40
CA GLN A 372 16.07 8.46 -0.51
C GLN A 372 15.70 9.94 -0.57
N SER A 373 14.41 10.29 -0.46
CA SER A 373 13.95 11.68 -0.44
C SER A 373 14.39 12.42 0.82
N ILE A 374 14.34 11.74 1.98
CA ILE A 374 14.89 12.28 3.24
C ILE A 374 16.40 12.47 3.16
N LEU A 375 17.12 11.44 2.71
CA LEU A 375 18.59 11.47 2.64
C LEU A 375 19.12 12.44 1.57
N SER A 376 18.36 12.72 0.53
CA SER A 376 18.72 13.72 -0.48
C SER A 376 18.41 15.16 -0.04
N GLY A 377 17.63 15.33 1.04
CA GLY A 377 17.11 16.61 1.50
C GLY A 377 15.97 17.16 0.64
N GLU A 378 15.35 16.32 -0.20
CA GLU A 378 14.14 16.69 -0.96
C GLU A 378 12.91 16.75 -0.05
N SER A 379 12.89 15.95 1.02
CA SER A 379 11.85 15.96 2.04
C SER A 379 12.46 15.93 3.44
N GLU A 380 11.83 16.60 4.40
CA GLU A 380 12.26 16.54 5.81
C GLU A 380 11.58 15.40 6.58
N ILE A 381 10.38 15.04 6.13
CA ILE A 381 9.53 13.98 6.67
C ILE A 381 8.88 13.24 5.50
N ALA A 382 8.67 11.93 5.65
CA ALA A 382 8.00 11.16 4.60
C ALA A 382 7.07 10.10 5.17
N LEU A 383 5.87 10.01 4.60
CA LEU A 383 4.93 8.94 4.84
C LEU A 383 5.06 7.89 3.74
N ALA A 384 5.31 6.65 4.13
CA ALA A 384 5.50 5.55 3.20
C ALA A 384 4.72 4.31 3.60
N GLY A 385 4.11 3.62 2.64
CA GLY A 385 3.30 2.46 2.97
C GLY A 385 2.79 1.70 1.76
N GLY A 386 1.70 0.97 1.97
CA GLY A 386 0.95 0.38 0.87
C GLY A 386 -0.39 -0.15 1.28
N VAL A 387 -1.25 -0.31 0.28
CA VAL A 387 -2.62 -0.80 0.40
C VAL A 387 -2.87 -1.86 -0.68
N ASN A 388 -3.58 -2.91 -0.32
CA ASN A 388 -4.01 -3.96 -1.22
C ASN A 388 -5.39 -4.47 -0.85
N LEU A 389 -6.31 -4.46 -1.80
CA LEU A 389 -7.66 -5.00 -1.63
C LEU A 389 -8.05 -5.98 -2.74
N THR A 390 -9.10 -6.73 -2.46
CA THR A 390 -9.73 -7.69 -3.35
C THR A 390 -11.21 -7.35 -3.47
N VAL A 391 -11.53 -6.44 -4.38
CA VAL A 391 -12.89 -5.91 -4.57
C VAL A 391 -13.70 -6.59 -5.66
N HIS A 392 -13.06 -7.28 -6.62
CA HIS A 392 -13.72 -7.85 -7.80
C HIS A 392 -13.17 -9.24 -8.17
N PRO A 393 -14.01 -10.21 -8.61
CA PRO A 393 -13.59 -11.58 -8.97
C PRO A 393 -12.54 -11.64 -10.09
N ASN A 394 -12.46 -10.62 -10.94
CA ASN A 394 -11.47 -10.54 -12.02
C ASN A 394 -10.03 -10.71 -11.52
N LYS A 395 -9.73 -10.29 -10.29
CA LYS A 395 -8.43 -10.52 -9.64
C LYS A 395 -8.10 -12.02 -9.56
N TYR A 396 -9.00 -12.83 -9.01
CA TYR A 396 -8.79 -14.27 -8.88
C TYR A 396 -8.73 -14.97 -10.24
N LEU A 397 -9.52 -14.53 -11.22
CA LEU A 397 -9.46 -15.05 -12.58
C LEU A 397 -8.07 -14.83 -13.22
N GLN A 398 -7.51 -13.61 -13.09
CA GLN A 398 -6.17 -13.28 -13.60
C GLN A 398 -5.06 -14.08 -12.91
N LEU A 399 -5.12 -14.19 -11.57
CA LEU A 399 -4.14 -14.93 -10.78
C LEU A 399 -4.19 -16.44 -11.06
N SER A 400 -5.40 -17.00 -11.19
CA SER A 400 -5.62 -18.39 -11.58
C SER A 400 -5.09 -18.67 -13.00
N HIS A 401 -5.39 -17.79 -13.96
CA HIS A 401 -4.89 -17.93 -15.33
C HIS A 401 -3.36 -17.93 -15.39
N SER A 402 -2.73 -17.08 -14.57
CA SER A 402 -1.26 -16.99 -14.45
C SER A 402 -0.65 -18.08 -13.56
N ARG A 403 -1.47 -18.97 -12.98
CA ARG A 403 -1.06 -20.05 -12.07
C ARG A 403 -0.27 -19.58 -10.83
N PHE A 404 -0.60 -18.40 -10.31
CA PHE A 404 0.03 -17.88 -9.09
C PHE A 404 -0.61 -18.42 -7.81
N LEU A 405 -1.87 -18.84 -7.87
CA LEU A 405 -2.62 -19.27 -6.70
C LEU A 405 -2.15 -20.66 -6.21
N ALA A 406 -2.00 -20.80 -4.89
CA ALA A 406 -1.83 -22.08 -4.23
C ALA A 406 -3.09 -22.94 -4.40
N SER A 407 -2.94 -24.24 -4.63
CA SER A 407 -4.09 -25.14 -4.80
C SER A 407 -4.85 -25.44 -3.50
N ASP A 408 -4.17 -25.33 -2.36
CA ASP A 408 -4.73 -25.52 -1.01
C ASP A 408 -5.04 -24.20 -0.28
N GLY A 409 -4.82 -23.07 -0.94
CA GLY A 409 -5.06 -21.75 -0.39
C GLY A 409 -4.12 -21.35 0.74
N ARG A 410 -2.90 -21.90 0.84
CA ARG A 410 -1.92 -21.49 1.88
C ARG A 410 -0.58 -21.10 1.28
N CYS A 411 0.03 -20.05 1.85
CA CYS A 411 1.44 -19.73 1.59
C CYS A 411 2.34 -20.63 2.45
N ARG A 412 2.86 -21.71 1.88
CA ARG A 412 3.75 -22.65 2.57
C ARG A 412 5.20 -22.17 2.56
N SER A 413 5.45 -20.98 3.09
CA SER A 413 6.79 -20.36 3.11
C SER A 413 7.82 -21.29 3.75
N PHE A 414 8.76 -21.79 2.94
CA PHE A 414 9.79 -22.77 3.29
C PHE A 414 9.28 -24.17 3.69
N GLY A 415 7.98 -24.40 3.59
CA GLY A 415 7.34 -25.69 3.85
C GLY A 415 7.36 -26.61 2.64
N GLU A 416 7.25 -27.91 2.89
CA GLU A 416 7.01 -28.90 1.83
C GLU A 416 5.65 -28.67 1.15
N GLY A 417 5.60 -28.91 -0.17
CA GLY A 417 4.34 -28.91 -0.93
C GLY A 417 3.86 -27.53 -1.41
N GLY A 418 4.65 -26.47 -1.24
CA GLY A 418 4.30 -25.13 -1.73
C GLY A 418 4.19 -25.05 -3.26
N ASP A 419 2.98 -24.76 -3.78
CA ASP A 419 2.69 -24.71 -5.23
C ASP A 419 2.18 -23.35 -5.74
N GLY A 420 2.15 -22.33 -4.88
CA GLY A 420 1.65 -20.99 -5.18
C GLY A 420 1.50 -20.17 -3.90
N TYR A 421 0.85 -19.01 -3.99
CA TYR A 421 0.47 -18.20 -2.83
C TYR A 421 -1.05 -18.02 -2.74
N VAL A 422 -1.55 -17.59 -1.59
CA VAL A 422 -2.95 -17.18 -1.42
C VAL A 422 -3.04 -15.66 -1.30
N PRO A 423 -3.92 -14.94 -2.02
CA PRO A 423 -4.01 -13.48 -1.95
C PRO A 423 -4.47 -13.01 -0.56
N GLY A 424 -4.04 -11.82 -0.16
CA GLY A 424 -4.48 -11.21 1.09
C GLY A 424 -4.68 -9.71 0.98
N GLU A 425 -5.54 -9.18 1.84
CA GLU A 425 -5.82 -7.74 1.95
C GLU A 425 -5.04 -7.11 3.10
N GLY A 426 -4.77 -5.81 3.00
CA GLY A 426 -4.17 -5.07 4.10
C GLY A 426 -3.75 -3.67 3.71
N VAL A 427 -3.60 -2.83 4.72
CA VAL A 427 -3.08 -1.47 4.60
C VAL A 427 -2.12 -1.19 5.74
N GLY A 428 -1.04 -0.48 5.45
CA GLY A 428 -0.14 0.01 6.48
C GLY A 428 0.70 1.19 5.99
N ALA A 429 1.17 2.00 6.93
CA ALA A 429 2.08 3.11 6.67
C ALA A 429 3.04 3.34 7.84
N VAL A 430 4.17 3.95 7.51
CA VAL A 430 5.19 4.44 8.45
C VAL A 430 5.47 5.91 8.19
N LEU A 431 5.72 6.65 9.27
CA LEU A 431 6.23 8.02 9.20
C LEU A 431 7.74 7.98 9.45
N LEU A 432 8.49 8.60 8.54
CA LEU A 432 9.95 8.52 8.47
C LEU A 432 10.57 9.90 8.62
N LYS A 433 11.69 9.96 9.32
CA LYS A 433 12.46 11.18 9.56
C LYS A 433 13.94 10.86 9.68
N LEU A 434 14.81 11.83 9.42
CA LEU A 434 16.23 11.65 9.70
C LEU A 434 16.43 11.37 11.19
N LYS A 435 17.27 10.39 11.54
CA LYS A 435 17.40 9.94 12.94
C LYS A 435 17.84 11.06 13.88
N SER A 436 18.79 11.90 13.49
CA SER A 436 19.22 13.06 14.29
C SER A 436 18.07 14.01 14.58
N LYS A 437 17.21 14.28 13.61
CA LYS A 437 16.02 15.11 13.76
C LYS A 437 14.97 14.45 14.64
N ALA A 438 14.76 13.14 14.51
CA ALA A 438 13.88 12.40 15.41
C ALA A 438 14.36 12.48 16.88
N LEU A 439 15.68 12.41 17.10
CA LEU A 439 16.27 12.56 18.43
C LEU A 439 16.21 14.01 18.95
N GLU A 440 16.45 15.00 18.09
CA GLU A 440 16.33 16.43 18.42
C GLU A 440 14.91 16.78 18.88
N ASP A 441 13.91 16.23 18.20
CA ASP A 441 12.51 16.53 18.44
C ASP A 441 11.87 15.64 19.53
N ASN A 442 12.64 14.74 20.14
CA ASN A 442 12.20 13.74 21.14
C ASN A 442 11.02 12.88 20.63
N ASP A 443 11.11 12.47 19.37
CA ASP A 443 10.17 11.55 18.76
C ASP A 443 10.37 10.14 19.32
N GLN A 444 9.29 9.37 19.44
CA GLN A 444 9.43 7.92 19.61
C GLN A 444 10.08 7.31 18.38
N ILE A 445 10.82 6.21 18.57
CA ILE A 445 11.46 5.50 17.46
C ILE A 445 11.14 4.01 17.58
N TYR A 446 10.35 3.49 16.64
CA TYR A 446 10.05 2.05 16.54
C TYR A 446 11.27 1.23 16.12
N GLY A 447 12.11 1.82 15.26
CA GLY A 447 13.31 1.22 14.71
C GLY A 447 14.00 2.16 13.73
N VAL A 448 15.21 1.80 13.32
CA VAL A 448 16.04 2.61 12.41
C VAL A 448 16.31 1.83 11.13
N ILE A 449 15.97 2.41 9.99
CA ILE A 449 16.35 1.90 8.68
C ILE A 449 17.81 2.29 8.43
N LYS A 450 18.69 1.29 8.45
CA LYS A 450 20.15 1.46 8.29
C LYS A 450 20.57 1.49 6.84
N ALA A 451 19.82 0.80 5.97
CA ALA A 451 19.99 0.86 4.53
C ALA A 451 18.75 0.35 3.80
N SER A 452 18.58 0.83 2.57
CA SER A 452 17.60 0.35 1.62
C SER A 452 18.23 0.20 0.23
N ALA A 453 17.75 -0.78 -0.53
CA ALA A 453 18.20 -1.03 -1.90
C ALA A 453 17.04 -1.48 -2.79
N LEU A 454 17.11 -1.07 -4.07
CA LEU A 454 16.26 -1.54 -5.17
C LEU A 454 17.12 -2.02 -6.33
N ASN A 455 16.65 -3.05 -7.04
CA ASN A 455 17.17 -3.41 -8.36
C ASN A 455 16.13 -4.16 -9.20
N HIS A 456 16.54 -4.65 -10.37
CA HIS A 456 15.71 -5.48 -11.24
C HIS A 456 16.38 -6.82 -11.52
N GLY A 457 15.57 -7.89 -11.67
CA GLY A 457 16.01 -9.24 -12.01
C GLY A 457 16.70 -9.35 -13.38
N GLY A 458 16.50 -8.36 -14.24
CA GLY A 458 16.99 -8.35 -15.62
C GLY A 458 16.37 -9.47 -16.45
N LYS A 459 17.07 -9.93 -17.48
CA LYS A 459 16.61 -11.05 -18.31
C LYS A 459 16.78 -12.38 -17.57
N THR A 460 15.69 -13.12 -17.40
CA THR A 460 15.62 -14.47 -16.81
C THR A 460 15.00 -15.46 -17.81
N ASN A 461 14.83 -16.72 -17.40
CA ASN A 461 14.26 -17.78 -18.26
C ASN A 461 12.74 -17.63 -18.52
N GLY A 462 12.10 -16.64 -17.90
CA GLY A 462 10.70 -16.31 -18.11
C GLY A 462 10.37 -15.04 -17.33
N PHE A 463 9.37 -14.28 -17.77
CA PHE A 463 9.09 -12.95 -17.21
C PHE A 463 8.87 -12.97 -15.69
N PHE A 464 8.18 -13.99 -15.17
CA PHE A 464 7.88 -14.14 -13.74
C PHE A 464 8.93 -14.92 -12.94
N VAL A 465 10.06 -15.27 -13.57
CA VAL A 465 11.08 -16.11 -12.94
C VAL A 465 12.07 -15.24 -12.17
N PRO A 466 12.25 -15.44 -10.85
CA PRO A 466 13.19 -14.66 -10.05
C PRO A 466 14.65 -14.96 -10.41
N ASN A 467 15.55 -14.02 -10.08
CA ASN A 467 16.98 -14.14 -10.36
C ASN A 467 17.81 -14.13 -9.06
N PRO A 468 18.39 -15.28 -8.64
CA PRO A 468 19.17 -15.36 -7.41
C PRO A 468 20.42 -14.46 -7.43
N LYS A 469 21.01 -14.21 -8.61
CA LYS A 469 22.17 -13.30 -8.75
C LYS A 469 21.78 -11.84 -8.53
N ALA A 470 20.60 -11.44 -9.00
CA ALA A 470 20.09 -10.09 -8.76
C ALA A 470 19.71 -9.89 -7.29
N GLN A 471 19.06 -10.88 -6.67
CA GLN A 471 18.77 -10.86 -5.23
C GLN A 471 20.05 -10.79 -4.39
N ARG A 472 21.07 -11.59 -4.72
CA ARG A 472 22.41 -11.49 -4.09
C ARG A 472 22.98 -10.07 -4.18
N SER A 473 22.96 -9.46 -5.37
CA SER A 473 23.49 -8.11 -5.58
C SER A 473 22.74 -7.10 -4.72
N LEU A 474 21.40 -7.16 -4.71
CA LEU A 474 20.54 -6.29 -3.90
C LEU A 474 20.92 -6.32 -2.42
N ILE A 475 21.00 -7.53 -1.85
CA ILE A 475 21.29 -7.75 -0.43
C ILE A 475 22.73 -7.32 -0.12
N SER A 476 23.68 -7.65 -0.99
CA SER A 476 25.08 -7.22 -0.85
C SER A 476 25.21 -5.70 -0.87
N ASP A 477 24.41 -5.01 -1.68
CA ASP A 477 24.45 -3.55 -1.76
C ASP A 477 23.83 -2.90 -0.51
N ALA A 478 22.76 -3.47 0.06
CA ALA A 478 22.20 -3.02 1.34
C ALA A 478 23.20 -3.24 2.51
N LEU A 479 23.87 -4.40 2.56
CA LEU A 479 24.90 -4.69 3.55
C LEU A 479 26.09 -3.72 3.46
N LYS A 480 26.55 -3.41 2.25
CA LYS A 480 27.62 -2.42 2.03
C LYS A 480 27.18 -1.01 2.46
N LYS A 481 25.98 -0.57 2.07
CA LYS A 481 25.45 0.76 2.41
C LYS A 481 25.29 0.95 3.92
N SER A 482 24.80 -0.07 4.63
CA SER A 482 24.61 -0.01 6.08
C SER A 482 25.91 -0.15 6.88
N ASN A 483 26.99 -0.64 6.25
CA ASN A 483 28.22 -1.04 6.93
C ASN A 483 27.97 -2.03 8.09
N ILE A 484 26.93 -2.87 7.97
CA ILE A 484 26.55 -3.87 8.96
C ILE A 484 27.11 -5.24 8.55
N HIS A 485 27.83 -5.87 9.47
CA HIS A 485 28.32 -7.23 9.26
C HIS A 485 27.16 -8.24 9.33
N PRO A 486 26.97 -9.13 8.34
CA PRO A 486 25.81 -10.04 8.28
C PRO A 486 25.66 -10.94 9.50
N ARG A 487 26.77 -11.28 10.15
CA ARG A 487 26.77 -12.08 11.39
C ARG A 487 26.00 -11.46 12.56
N THR A 488 25.76 -10.15 12.50
CA THR A 488 24.98 -9.40 13.50
C THR A 488 23.49 -9.37 13.20
N ILE A 489 23.08 -9.75 11.99
CA ILE A 489 21.67 -9.86 11.62
C ILE A 489 21.12 -11.12 12.26
N SER A 490 20.05 -10.94 13.04
CA SER A 490 19.50 -11.96 13.93
C SER A 490 18.04 -12.30 13.62
N TYR A 491 17.52 -11.79 12.51
CA TYR A 491 16.24 -12.20 11.93
C TYR A 491 16.19 -11.78 10.46
N CYS A 492 15.53 -12.56 9.62
CA CYS A 492 15.18 -12.13 8.27
C CYS A 492 13.71 -12.42 7.96
N GLU A 493 13.00 -11.36 7.58
CA GLU A 493 11.66 -11.45 7.00
C GLU A 493 11.79 -11.64 5.50
N ALA A 494 11.53 -12.85 5.04
CA ALA A 494 11.65 -13.19 3.64
C ALA A 494 10.47 -12.68 2.82
N HIS A 495 10.66 -12.59 1.51
CA HIS A 495 9.54 -12.49 0.59
C HIS A 495 8.68 -13.76 0.67
N GLY A 496 9.29 -14.96 0.65
CA GLY A 496 8.73 -16.22 1.13
C GLY A 496 7.31 -16.51 0.64
N THR A 497 7.11 -16.58 -0.67
CA THR A 497 5.78 -16.84 -1.28
C THR A 497 5.25 -18.24 -1.06
N GLY A 498 6.09 -19.19 -0.61
CA GLY A 498 5.67 -20.58 -0.48
C GLY A 498 5.64 -21.31 -1.82
N THR A 499 6.50 -20.91 -2.76
CA THR A 499 6.61 -21.60 -4.06
C THR A 499 7.78 -22.58 -4.03
N SER A 500 7.57 -23.77 -4.59
CA SER A 500 8.56 -24.87 -4.60
C SER A 500 9.95 -24.48 -5.14
N LEU A 501 10.03 -23.51 -6.05
CA LEU A 501 11.28 -23.01 -6.63
C LEU A 501 11.65 -21.59 -6.19
N GLY A 502 10.68 -20.71 -5.91
CA GLY A 502 10.98 -19.34 -5.50
C GLY A 502 11.65 -19.27 -4.13
N ASP A 503 11.20 -20.08 -3.18
CA ASP A 503 11.76 -20.11 -1.82
C ASP A 503 13.24 -20.60 -1.82
N PRO A 504 13.62 -21.69 -2.52
CA PRO A 504 15.03 -22.04 -2.71
C PRO A 504 15.87 -20.96 -3.41
N ILE A 505 15.31 -20.26 -4.40
CA ILE A 505 15.99 -19.16 -5.09
C ILE A 505 16.30 -18.02 -4.12
N GLU A 506 15.34 -17.65 -3.28
CA GLU A 506 15.51 -16.61 -2.26
C GLU A 506 16.58 -16.98 -1.23
N ILE A 507 16.54 -18.19 -0.67
CA ILE A 507 17.55 -18.66 0.27
C ILE A 507 18.94 -18.68 -0.38
N THR A 508 19.03 -19.09 -1.65
CA THR A 508 20.29 -19.06 -2.41
C THR A 508 20.81 -17.62 -2.57
N GLY A 509 19.93 -16.66 -2.88
CA GLY A 509 20.28 -15.24 -2.96
C GLY A 509 20.83 -14.68 -1.65
N LEU A 510 20.14 -14.96 -0.54
CA LEU A 510 20.54 -14.58 0.82
C LEU A 510 21.87 -15.22 1.24
N ARG A 511 21.99 -16.55 1.09
CA ARG A 511 23.21 -17.31 1.40
C ARG A 511 24.41 -16.73 0.66
N ASN A 512 24.28 -16.52 -0.65
CA ASN A 512 25.37 -16.02 -1.49
C ASN A 512 25.78 -14.57 -1.16
N ALA A 513 24.93 -13.81 -0.46
CA ALA A 513 25.25 -12.47 0.05
C ALA A 513 25.94 -12.52 1.42
N PHE A 514 25.59 -13.50 2.28
CA PHE A 514 26.11 -13.63 3.65
C PHE A 514 27.44 -14.39 3.73
N GLU A 515 27.56 -15.52 3.02
CA GLU A 515 28.73 -16.43 3.08
C GLU A 515 30.10 -15.82 2.74
N PRO A 516 30.21 -14.77 1.90
CA PRO A 516 31.49 -14.09 1.69
C PRO A 516 32.00 -13.38 2.95
N LEU A 517 31.12 -13.03 3.89
CA LEU A 517 31.43 -12.22 5.07
C LEU A 517 31.36 -13.03 6.38
N THR A 518 30.64 -14.15 6.42
CA THR A 518 30.60 -15.04 7.60
C THR A 518 30.53 -16.51 7.18
N LYS A 519 31.17 -17.37 7.97
CA LYS A 519 31.13 -18.84 7.80
C LYS A 519 30.20 -19.54 8.78
N ASP A 520 29.62 -18.80 9.71
CA ASP A 520 28.71 -19.34 10.71
C ASP A 520 27.40 -19.78 10.02
N LYS A 521 26.89 -20.92 10.46
CA LYS A 521 25.66 -21.54 9.97
C LYS A 521 24.61 -21.51 11.06
N GLN A 522 23.34 -21.59 10.65
CA GLN A 522 22.18 -21.72 11.53
C GLN A 522 22.13 -20.72 12.71
N PHE A 523 22.51 -19.46 12.47
CA PHE A 523 22.47 -18.42 13.51
C PHE A 523 21.36 -17.39 13.29
N CYS A 524 20.86 -17.25 12.06
CA CYS A 524 19.87 -16.23 11.69
C CYS A 524 18.50 -16.87 11.45
N PRO A 525 17.52 -16.70 12.36
CA PRO A 525 16.17 -17.16 12.11
C PRO A 525 15.55 -16.44 10.91
N ILE A 526 14.81 -17.18 10.09
CA ILE A 526 14.07 -16.65 8.93
C ILE A 526 12.58 -17.01 9.05
N GLY A 527 11.71 -16.11 8.62
CA GLY A 527 10.27 -16.34 8.58
C GLY A 527 9.57 -15.51 7.50
N SER A 528 8.28 -15.75 7.30
CA SER A 528 7.42 -14.97 6.41
C SER A 528 6.02 -14.82 7.00
N VAL A 529 5.57 -13.57 7.13
CA VAL A 529 4.21 -13.21 7.54
C VAL A 529 3.15 -13.69 6.55
N LYS A 530 3.55 -14.01 5.32
CA LYS A 530 2.63 -14.56 4.32
C LYS A 530 2.07 -15.92 4.74
N SER A 531 2.79 -16.66 5.59
CA SER A 531 2.26 -17.90 6.16
C SER A 531 1.02 -17.66 7.04
N ASN A 532 0.91 -16.50 7.71
CA ASN A 532 -0.22 -16.12 8.54
C ASN A 532 -1.35 -15.45 7.75
N LEU A 533 -0.99 -14.49 6.89
CA LEU A 533 -1.94 -13.57 6.25
C LEU A 533 -2.08 -13.78 4.74
N GLY A 534 -1.36 -14.70 4.12
CA GLY A 534 -1.29 -14.76 2.67
C GLY A 534 -0.44 -13.64 2.08
N HIS A 535 -0.44 -13.53 0.77
CA HIS A 535 0.33 -12.53 0.05
C HIS A 535 -0.47 -11.23 -0.11
N LEU A 536 -0.11 -10.23 0.67
CA LEU A 536 -0.70 -8.87 0.64
C LEU A 536 -0.26 -8.03 -0.58
N GLU A 537 0.23 -8.66 -1.65
CA GLU A 537 0.70 -8.05 -2.92
C GLU A 537 1.42 -6.69 -2.73
N SER A 538 0.81 -5.56 -3.12
CA SER A 538 1.39 -4.22 -2.96
C SER A 538 1.73 -3.85 -1.51
N ALA A 539 0.95 -4.33 -0.53
CA ALA A 539 1.14 -4.11 0.90
C ALA A 539 2.05 -5.18 1.57
N ALA A 540 2.62 -6.13 0.80
CA ALA A 540 3.41 -7.24 1.37
C ALA A 540 4.71 -6.79 2.06
N GLY A 541 5.33 -5.70 1.61
CA GLY A 541 6.54 -5.15 2.23
C GLY A 541 6.23 -4.47 3.56
N ILE A 542 5.22 -3.62 3.60
CA ILE A 542 4.85 -2.88 4.82
C ILE A 542 4.38 -3.81 5.93
N VAL A 543 3.57 -4.85 5.64
CA VAL A 543 3.17 -5.81 6.69
C VAL A 543 4.35 -6.59 7.27
N GLY A 544 5.35 -6.91 6.45
CA GLY A 544 6.59 -7.54 6.92
C GLY A 544 7.41 -6.60 7.80
N LEU A 545 7.49 -5.31 7.44
CA LEU A 545 8.12 -4.29 8.27
C LEU A 545 7.40 -4.13 9.60
N THR A 546 6.07 -4.01 9.58
CA THR A 546 5.23 -3.95 10.80
C THR A 546 5.51 -5.13 11.72
N LYS A 547 5.55 -6.37 11.18
CA LYS A 547 5.92 -7.57 11.95
C LYS A 547 7.30 -7.43 12.60
N ILE A 548 8.32 -6.98 11.86
CA ILE A 548 9.68 -6.78 12.42
C ILE A 548 9.65 -5.79 13.58
N LEU A 549 9.00 -4.63 13.40
CA LEU A 549 8.94 -3.58 14.42
C LEU A 549 8.21 -4.07 15.68
N LEU A 550 7.13 -4.83 15.53
CA LEU A 550 6.43 -5.44 16.67
C LEU A 550 7.29 -6.52 17.35
N GLN A 551 8.01 -7.36 16.60
CA GLN A 551 8.97 -8.30 17.17
C GLN A 551 10.09 -7.60 17.95
N MET A 552 10.57 -6.43 17.48
CA MET A 552 11.55 -5.61 18.20
C MET A 552 10.94 -5.06 19.49
N ARG A 553 9.75 -4.45 19.41
CA ARG A 553 9.02 -3.88 20.55
C ARG A 553 8.75 -4.91 21.65
N HIS A 554 8.27 -6.09 21.27
CA HIS A 554 7.95 -7.16 22.22
C HIS A 554 9.15 -8.06 22.54
N THR A 555 10.29 -7.87 21.89
CA THR A 555 11.52 -8.66 22.06
C THR A 555 11.31 -10.17 21.84
N LYS A 556 10.43 -10.55 20.93
CA LYS A 556 10.08 -11.95 20.62
C LYS A 556 10.12 -12.19 19.12
N LEU A 557 10.50 -13.40 18.71
CA LEU A 557 10.38 -13.92 17.35
C LEU A 557 9.14 -14.80 17.26
N VAL A 558 8.25 -14.49 16.31
CA VAL A 558 6.97 -15.19 16.11
C VAL A 558 7.13 -16.35 15.11
N PRO A 559 6.28 -17.40 15.20
CA PRO A 559 6.38 -18.54 14.31
C PRO A 559 6.02 -18.19 12.84
N SER A 560 6.79 -18.75 11.91
CA SER A 560 6.43 -18.89 10.49
C SER A 560 5.70 -20.22 10.32
N ILE A 561 4.38 -20.17 10.11
CA ILE A 561 3.52 -21.36 10.10
C ILE A 561 3.60 -22.12 8.76
N HIS A 562 2.96 -23.29 8.68
CA HIS A 562 2.99 -24.20 7.52
C HIS A 562 4.37 -24.74 7.13
N SER A 563 5.32 -24.73 8.07
CA SER A 563 6.71 -25.14 7.89
C SER A 563 7.12 -26.30 8.83
N SER A 564 6.16 -27.14 9.23
CA SER A 564 6.43 -28.30 10.10
C SER A 564 7.42 -29.26 9.45
N THR A 565 7.20 -29.55 8.17
CA THR A 565 8.13 -30.23 7.27
C THR A 565 8.70 -29.18 6.32
N LEU A 566 10.03 -29.08 6.27
CA LEU A 566 10.71 -28.08 5.44
C LEU A 566 10.80 -28.53 3.98
N ASN A 567 10.88 -27.57 3.07
CA ASN A 567 11.11 -27.84 1.65
C ASN A 567 12.46 -28.56 1.46
N PRO A 568 12.48 -29.80 0.91
CA PRO A 568 13.70 -30.60 0.78
C PRO A 568 14.72 -30.01 -0.20
N TYR A 569 14.33 -29.02 -1.01
CA TYR A 569 15.24 -28.33 -1.93
C TYR A 569 16.04 -27.21 -1.28
N ILE A 570 15.86 -26.98 0.02
CA ILE A 570 16.59 -25.97 0.79
C ILE A 570 17.48 -26.67 1.83
N PRO A 571 18.81 -26.70 1.63
CA PRO A 571 19.73 -27.33 2.58
C PRO A 571 20.03 -26.38 3.75
N PHE A 572 19.05 -26.14 4.63
CA PHE A 572 19.15 -25.14 5.71
C PHE A 572 20.36 -25.33 6.62
N GLU A 573 20.75 -26.57 6.89
CA GLU A 573 21.92 -26.97 7.69
C GLU A 573 23.22 -26.39 7.14
N GLU A 574 23.28 -26.15 5.82
CA GLU A 574 24.43 -25.60 5.13
C GLU A 574 24.38 -24.06 5.01
N THR A 575 23.32 -23.42 5.52
CA THR A 575 23.12 -21.97 5.40
C THR A 575 23.24 -21.25 6.75
N PRO A 576 23.42 -19.91 6.75
CA PRO A 576 23.25 -19.08 7.94
C PRO A 576 21.85 -19.18 8.59
N PHE A 577 20.86 -19.68 7.86
CA PHE A 577 19.45 -19.54 8.19
C PHE A 577 18.83 -20.80 8.78
N TYR A 578 17.83 -20.62 9.65
CA TYR A 578 16.91 -21.69 10.07
C TYR A 578 15.49 -21.10 10.19
N VAL A 579 14.46 -21.89 9.91
CA VAL A 579 13.07 -21.39 9.94
C VAL A 579 12.60 -21.22 11.39
N GLN A 580 12.09 -20.04 11.73
CA GLN A 580 11.49 -19.77 13.04
C GLN A 580 10.13 -20.46 13.14
N ARG A 581 10.04 -21.59 13.83
CA ARG A 581 8.81 -22.41 13.91
C ARG A 581 7.99 -22.22 15.19
N LYS A 582 8.56 -21.55 16.18
CA LYS A 582 7.96 -21.37 17.51
C LYS A 582 8.12 -19.92 17.97
N LEU A 583 7.27 -19.50 18.89
CA LEU A 583 7.46 -18.25 19.60
C LEU A 583 8.67 -18.34 20.54
N GLU A 584 9.66 -17.47 20.37
CA GLU A 584 10.89 -17.49 21.16
C GLU A 584 11.36 -16.07 21.54
N PRO A 585 12.06 -15.88 22.67
CA PRO A 585 12.66 -14.58 22.98
C PRO A 585 13.70 -14.16 21.93
N TRP A 586 13.57 -12.95 21.38
CA TRP A 586 14.56 -12.37 20.49
C TRP A 586 15.70 -11.77 21.31
N LYS A 587 16.76 -12.54 21.51
CA LYS A 587 17.94 -12.11 22.26
C LYS A 587 18.85 -11.25 21.39
N ARG A 588 19.43 -10.18 21.97
CA ARG A 588 20.54 -9.44 21.35
C ARG A 588 21.72 -10.40 21.11
N PRO A 589 22.23 -10.52 19.88
CA PRO A 589 23.33 -11.42 19.60
C PRO A 589 24.61 -10.90 20.25
N VAL A 590 25.44 -11.82 20.72
CA VAL A 590 26.80 -11.54 21.18
C VAL A 590 27.74 -12.10 20.12
N VAL A 591 28.47 -11.21 19.45
CA VAL A 591 29.31 -11.55 18.31
C VAL A 591 30.77 -11.22 18.62
N GLU A 592 31.69 -11.99 18.05
CA GLU A 592 33.11 -11.69 18.07
C GLU A 592 33.47 -11.04 16.73
N ILE A 593 33.82 -9.76 16.78
CA ILE A 593 34.27 -8.99 15.60
C ILE A 593 35.64 -8.44 15.94
N ASN A 594 36.65 -8.72 15.10
CA ASN A 594 38.03 -8.28 15.31
C ASN A 594 38.63 -8.67 16.69
N GLY A 595 38.26 -9.84 17.22
CA GLY A 595 38.75 -10.35 18.52
C GLY A 595 38.11 -9.72 19.76
N THR A 596 37.10 -8.86 19.59
CA THR A 596 36.33 -8.28 20.70
C THR A 596 34.92 -8.85 20.71
N ARG A 597 34.47 -9.32 21.88
CA ARG A 597 33.13 -9.88 22.08
C ARG A 597 32.16 -8.78 22.48
N GLU A 598 31.24 -8.43 21.59
CA GLU A 598 30.31 -7.32 21.77
C GLU A 598 28.85 -7.79 21.70
N LYS A 599 28.01 -7.25 22.59
CA LYS A 599 26.55 -7.41 22.53
C LYS A 599 26.01 -6.34 21.60
N VAL A 600 25.52 -6.73 20.44
CA VAL A 600 25.05 -5.80 19.40
C VAL A 600 23.53 -5.69 19.41
N PRO A 601 22.95 -4.58 18.90
CA PRO A 601 21.50 -4.43 18.81
C PRO A 601 20.88 -5.51 17.91
N ARG A 602 19.60 -5.80 18.15
CA ARG A 602 18.75 -6.61 17.27
C ARG A 602 18.71 -5.95 15.90
N ARG A 603 19.13 -6.71 14.91
CA ARG A 603 19.09 -6.33 13.50
C ARG A 603 18.27 -7.35 12.73
N ALA A 604 17.43 -6.85 11.84
CA ALA A 604 16.65 -7.66 10.93
C ALA A 604 16.83 -7.20 9.48
N CYS A 605 16.67 -8.14 8.56
CA CYS A 605 16.57 -7.87 7.14
C CYS A 605 15.15 -8.14 6.63
N ILE A 606 14.68 -7.40 5.62
CA ILE A 606 13.40 -7.68 4.95
C ILE A 606 13.57 -7.65 3.44
N SER A 607 13.02 -8.65 2.75
CA SER A 607 13.00 -8.76 1.30
C SER A 607 11.58 -8.69 0.74
N SER A 608 11.39 -8.00 -0.38
CA SER A 608 10.20 -8.17 -1.21
C SER A 608 10.52 -8.14 -2.70
N PHE A 609 10.01 -9.11 -3.45
CA PHE A 609 10.35 -9.34 -4.86
C PHE A 609 9.08 -9.31 -5.71
N GLY A 610 8.95 -8.31 -6.58
CA GLY A 610 7.87 -8.21 -7.54
C GLY A 610 7.98 -9.29 -8.61
N ALA A 611 6.85 -9.90 -8.99
CA ALA A 611 6.83 -10.95 -10.01
C ALA A 611 7.44 -10.48 -11.35
N GLY A 612 7.31 -9.21 -11.70
CA GLY A 612 7.95 -8.61 -12.89
C GLY A 612 9.47 -8.44 -12.80
N GLY A 613 10.08 -8.71 -11.64
CA GLY A 613 11.52 -8.67 -11.41
C GLY A 613 12.02 -7.49 -10.57
N ALA A 614 11.16 -6.55 -10.17
CA ALA A 614 11.53 -5.42 -9.31
C ALA A 614 11.74 -5.89 -7.86
N ASN A 615 12.97 -5.78 -7.35
CA ASN A 615 13.34 -6.30 -6.05
C ASN A 615 13.66 -5.17 -5.07
N ALA A 616 13.26 -5.34 -3.81
CA ALA A 616 13.51 -4.41 -2.72
C ALA A 616 14.04 -5.12 -1.48
N HIS A 617 14.94 -4.47 -0.75
CA HIS A 617 15.49 -4.99 0.50
C HIS A 617 15.83 -3.86 1.49
N LEU A 618 15.49 -4.05 2.77
CA LEU A 618 15.84 -3.13 3.86
C LEU A 618 16.61 -3.85 4.97
N ILE A 619 17.48 -3.10 5.67
CA ILE A 619 18.11 -3.51 6.92
C ILE A 619 17.63 -2.57 8.02
N ILE A 620 17.09 -3.16 9.09
CA ILE A 620 16.47 -2.45 10.21
C ILE A 620 17.20 -2.82 11.50
N GLU A 621 17.44 -1.83 12.35
CA GLU A 621 18.07 -1.98 13.66
C GLU A 621 17.11 -1.47 14.74
N GLU A 622 17.04 -2.16 15.88
CA GLU A 622 16.29 -1.65 17.03
C GLU A 622 16.88 -0.32 17.51
N HIS A 623 16.02 0.60 17.94
CA HIS A 623 16.49 1.80 18.62
C HIS A 623 16.78 1.48 20.09
N VAL A 624 18.01 1.75 20.55
CA VAL A 624 18.40 1.61 21.96
C VAL A 624 18.60 3.00 22.51
N ASP A 625 17.66 3.42 23.35
CA ASP A 625 17.79 4.70 24.05
C ASP A 625 18.88 4.58 25.12
N THR A 626 20.00 5.26 24.88
CA THR A 626 21.17 5.26 25.79
C THR A 626 21.18 6.48 26.70
N THR A 627 20.30 7.44 26.43
CA THR A 627 20.18 8.73 27.11
C THR A 627 19.04 8.66 28.13
N LYS A 628 19.41 8.31 29.37
CA LYS A 628 18.63 8.46 30.62
C LYS A 628 17.37 7.60 30.79
N ALA A 629 17.54 6.59 31.65
CA ALA A 629 16.50 6.10 32.56
C ALA A 629 16.45 6.95 33.85
N GLU A 630 16.37 8.27 33.71
CA GLU A 630 15.82 9.10 34.78
C GLU A 630 14.36 9.31 34.38
N SER A 631 13.51 8.35 34.74
CA SER A 631 12.08 8.63 34.83
C SER A 631 11.94 9.75 35.84
N PHE A 632 11.88 11.00 35.35
CA PHE A 632 11.31 12.08 36.11
C PHE A 632 9.82 11.79 36.22
N ASP A 633 9.46 10.84 37.08
CA ASP A 633 8.16 10.83 37.73
C ASP A 633 8.11 12.11 38.57
N GLY A 634 7.84 13.23 37.91
CA GLY A 634 7.40 14.43 38.58
C GLY A 634 6.12 14.04 39.30
N ALA A 635 6.17 14.02 40.63
CA ALA A 635 5.11 13.54 41.53
C ALA A 635 3.88 14.47 41.57
N GLY A 636 3.57 15.15 40.46
CA GLY A 636 2.50 16.12 40.33
C GLY A 636 1.40 15.67 39.38
N PRO A 637 0.15 16.13 39.59
CA PRO A 637 -0.97 15.82 38.72
C PRO A 637 -0.68 16.25 37.28
N GLN A 638 -1.26 15.53 36.31
CA GLN A 638 -1.17 15.79 34.88
C GLN A 638 -2.56 16.10 34.31
N LEU A 639 -2.61 16.99 33.32
CA LEU A 639 -3.83 17.33 32.60
C LEU A 639 -3.92 16.49 31.31
N ILE A 640 -4.85 15.55 31.28
CA ILE A 640 -5.16 14.75 30.09
C ILE A 640 -6.27 15.44 29.31
N VAL A 641 -6.10 15.55 28.00
CA VAL A 641 -7.09 16.15 27.08
C VAL A 641 -7.44 15.17 25.97
N LEU A 642 -8.69 15.18 25.53
CA LEU A 642 -9.21 14.40 24.41
C LEU A 642 -10.23 15.24 23.64
N SER A 643 -10.15 15.20 22.31
CA SER A 643 -11.13 15.86 21.46
C SER A 643 -11.49 15.03 20.26
N ALA A 644 -12.73 15.18 19.79
CA ALA A 644 -13.22 14.56 18.57
C ALA A 644 -14.22 15.46 17.85
N LYS A 645 -14.55 15.14 16.58
CA LYS A 645 -15.51 15.91 15.78
C LYS A 645 -16.90 16.00 16.41
N ASN A 646 -17.32 14.97 17.13
CA ASN A 646 -18.61 14.94 17.81
C ASN A 646 -18.59 14.04 19.07
N ARG A 647 -19.68 14.07 19.83
CA ARG A 647 -19.82 13.36 21.11
C ARG A 647 -19.68 11.85 20.98
N ASP A 648 -20.22 11.25 19.92
CA ASP A 648 -20.13 9.81 19.71
C ASP A 648 -18.68 9.37 19.46
N ARG A 649 -17.96 10.14 18.63
CA ARG A 649 -16.52 9.91 18.39
C ARG A 649 -15.71 10.11 19.67
N LEU A 650 -16.06 11.10 20.51
CA LEU A 650 -15.40 11.33 21.79
C LEU A 650 -15.60 10.16 22.76
N HIS A 651 -16.81 9.60 22.84
CA HIS A 651 -17.09 8.37 23.62
C HIS A 651 -16.29 7.17 23.11
N ASP A 652 -16.20 6.98 21.79
CA ASP A 652 -15.39 5.92 21.20
C ASP A 652 -13.88 6.12 21.48
N TYR A 653 -13.42 7.37 21.49
CA TYR A 653 -12.03 7.70 21.77
C TYR A 653 -11.70 7.43 23.24
N ALA A 654 -12.57 7.86 24.15
CA ALA A 654 -12.50 7.55 25.57
C ALA A 654 -12.41 6.04 25.82
N ARG A 655 -13.28 5.23 25.19
CA ARG A 655 -13.22 3.76 25.26
C ARG A 655 -11.86 3.21 24.84
N ARG A 656 -11.33 3.66 23.69
CA ARG A 656 -10.03 3.21 23.19
C ARG A 656 -8.88 3.56 24.14
N LEU A 657 -8.90 4.75 24.74
CA LEU A 657 -7.88 5.16 25.71
C LEU A 657 -7.97 4.34 27.00
N THR A 658 -9.18 4.07 27.49
CA THR A 658 -9.40 3.19 28.66
C THR A 658 -8.84 1.80 28.41
N ASP A 659 -9.17 1.17 27.27
CA ASP A 659 -8.69 -0.17 26.92
C ASP A 659 -7.16 -0.21 26.82
N PHE A 660 -6.56 0.82 26.21
CA PHE A 660 -5.11 0.95 26.13
C PHE A 660 -4.45 1.04 27.51
N CYS A 661 -4.99 1.86 28.42
CA CYS A 661 -4.45 2.00 29.78
C CYS A 661 -4.56 0.68 30.57
N ARG A 662 -5.65 -0.09 30.38
CA ARG A 662 -5.81 -1.42 30.97
C ARG A 662 -4.77 -2.41 30.44
N ASP A 663 -4.53 -2.43 29.13
CA ASP A 663 -3.51 -3.30 28.53
C ASP A 663 -2.10 -2.99 29.06
N LEU A 664 -1.77 -1.69 29.20
CA LEU A 664 -0.49 -1.27 29.76
C LEU A 664 -0.29 -1.86 31.18
N LYS A 665 -1.34 -1.84 32.00
CA LYS A 665 -1.34 -2.40 33.36
C LYS A 665 -1.16 -3.91 33.37
N GLU A 666 -1.85 -4.63 32.49
CA GLU A 666 -1.69 -6.09 32.37
C GLU A 666 -0.26 -6.46 31.98
N GLN A 667 0.33 -5.75 31.01
CA GLN A 667 1.69 -6.02 30.55
C GLN A 667 2.75 -5.69 31.62
N ALA A 668 2.54 -4.64 32.42
CA ALA A 668 3.42 -4.30 33.54
C ALA A 668 3.37 -5.35 34.66
N SER A 669 2.24 -6.04 34.85
CA SER A 669 2.03 -7.00 35.94
C SER A 669 2.68 -8.38 35.71
N VAL A 670 3.02 -8.74 34.46
CA VAL A 670 3.54 -10.07 34.08
C VAL A 670 5.07 -10.19 34.22
N GLY A 671 5.79 -9.10 34.50
CA GLY A 671 7.27 -9.05 34.53
C GLY A 671 7.93 -9.37 35.87
N THR A 672 7.86 -10.60 36.39
CA THR A 672 8.49 -11.02 37.67
C THR A 672 9.86 -11.69 37.56
N GLU A 673 10.71 -11.33 36.59
CA GLU A 673 12.13 -11.71 36.56
C GLU A 673 13.00 -10.45 36.55
N SER A 674 13.96 -10.35 37.47
CA SER A 674 14.63 -9.10 37.87
C SER A 674 15.36 -8.34 36.75
N ASP A 675 15.86 -9.02 35.71
CA ASP A 675 16.49 -8.35 34.55
C ASP A 675 15.46 -7.96 33.47
N ARG A 676 14.33 -8.68 33.39
CA ARG A 676 13.20 -8.35 32.50
C ARG A 676 12.35 -7.21 33.03
N ALA A 677 12.19 -7.12 34.35
CA ALA A 677 11.45 -6.04 34.99
C ALA A 677 12.05 -4.67 34.65
N VAL A 678 13.38 -4.53 34.66
CA VAL A 678 14.06 -3.26 34.38
C VAL A 678 14.01 -2.86 32.89
N GLU A 679 14.05 -3.81 31.94
CA GLU A 679 13.85 -3.51 30.51
C GLU A 679 12.36 -3.28 30.16
N ALA A 680 11.43 -4.00 30.79
CA ALA A 680 9.98 -3.84 30.58
C ALA A 680 9.45 -2.54 31.19
N LEU A 681 9.87 -2.17 32.41
CA LEU A 681 9.50 -0.88 33.03
C LEU A 681 10.03 0.33 32.26
N LYS A 682 11.14 0.20 31.51
CA LYS A 682 11.66 1.27 30.63
C LYS A 682 10.88 1.42 29.31
N ALA A 683 10.07 0.43 28.94
CA ALA A 683 9.34 0.40 27.68
C ALA A 683 7.94 1.03 27.76
N PHE A 684 7.40 1.25 28.95
CA PHE A 684 6.07 1.85 29.12
C PHE A 684 6.13 3.38 29.12
N PRO A 685 5.14 4.05 28.52
CA PRO A 685 5.04 5.51 28.57
C PRO A 685 4.76 5.98 29.99
N SER A 686 5.43 7.04 30.44
CA SER A 686 5.09 7.68 31.72
C SER A 686 3.76 8.43 31.60
N LEU A 687 3.07 8.71 32.72
CA LEU A 687 1.85 9.53 32.71
C LEU A 687 2.08 10.89 32.05
N ARG A 688 3.25 11.48 32.26
CA ARG A 688 3.67 12.75 31.66
C ARG A 688 3.83 12.65 30.14
N ASP A 689 4.39 11.56 29.63
CA ASP A 689 4.50 11.32 28.17
C ASP A 689 3.11 11.20 27.53
N ILE A 690 2.17 10.52 28.21
CA ILE A 690 0.78 10.38 27.76
C ILE A 690 0.11 11.76 27.69
N ALA A 691 0.20 12.54 28.77
CA ALA A 691 -0.37 13.88 28.83
C ALA A 691 0.20 14.79 27.75
N TYR A 692 1.53 14.82 27.62
CA TYR A 692 2.22 15.63 26.63
C TYR A 692 1.79 15.27 25.20
N THR A 693 1.77 13.98 24.86
CA THR A 693 1.38 13.54 23.51
C THR A 693 -0.07 13.91 23.19
N LEU A 694 -1.00 13.79 24.13
CA LEU A 694 -2.40 14.18 23.91
C LEU A 694 -2.59 15.69 23.79
N GLN A 695 -1.75 16.47 24.46
CA GLN A 695 -1.79 17.95 24.43
C GLN A 695 -1.22 18.52 23.13
N ILE A 696 -0.02 18.09 22.73
CA ILE A 696 0.71 18.67 21.59
C ILE A 696 0.58 17.85 20.30
N GLY A 697 0.21 16.58 20.38
CA GLY A 697 0.23 15.64 19.26
C GLY A 697 -1.15 15.22 18.75
N ARG A 698 -2.22 15.94 19.15
CA ARG A 698 -3.60 15.71 18.70
C ARG A 698 -4.28 17.01 18.29
N GLU A 699 -5.04 16.96 17.21
CA GLU A 699 -5.80 18.13 16.74
C GLU A 699 -6.90 18.50 17.74
N PRO A 700 -7.00 19.76 18.20
CA PRO A 700 -8.03 20.21 19.12
C PRO A 700 -9.38 20.37 18.42
N MET A 701 -10.20 19.32 18.43
CA MET A 701 -11.51 19.27 17.78
C MET A 701 -12.64 19.84 18.64
N GLU A 702 -13.87 19.78 18.13
CA GLU A 702 -15.04 20.51 18.60
C GLU A 702 -15.58 19.95 19.91
N SER A 703 -15.74 18.63 20.01
CA SER A 703 -16.17 17.95 21.24
C SER A 703 -14.97 17.64 22.11
N ARG A 704 -14.90 18.21 23.31
CA ARG A 704 -13.72 18.22 24.18
C ARG A 704 -13.99 17.58 25.55
N LEU A 705 -13.00 16.85 26.05
CA LEU A 705 -12.93 16.23 27.37
C LEU A 705 -11.54 16.49 27.97
N ALA A 706 -11.50 16.94 29.21
CA ALA A 706 -10.27 17.18 29.96
C ALA A 706 -10.37 16.55 31.35
N MET A 707 -9.26 16.06 31.89
CA MET A 707 -9.21 15.50 33.25
C MET A 707 -7.86 15.69 33.91
N VAL A 708 -7.89 16.00 35.20
CA VAL A 708 -6.69 16.08 36.03
C VAL A 708 -6.48 14.74 36.74
N VAL A 709 -5.33 14.12 36.55
CA VAL A 709 -5.03 12.76 37.03
C VAL A 709 -3.66 12.71 37.70
N GLY A 710 -3.55 11.96 38.80
CA GLY A 710 -2.27 11.67 39.46
C GLY A 710 -1.64 10.35 39.00
N THR A 711 -2.45 9.41 38.52
CA THR A 711 -1.98 8.09 38.08
C THR A 711 -2.64 7.64 36.77
N ILE A 712 -2.09 6.59 36.13
CA ILE A 712 -2.72 5.93 34.98
C ILE A 712 -4.05 5.26 35.39
N ASP A 713 -4.16 4.76 36.63
CA ASP A 713 -5.41 4.17 37.13
C ASP A 713 -6.53 5.23 37.22
N ASP A 714 -6.19 6.45 37.63
CA ASP A 714 -7.14 7.57 37.66
C ASP A 714 -7.74 7.87 36.27
N ILE A 715 -6.96 7.66 35.19
CA ILE A 715 -7.46 7.83 33.81
C ILE A 715 -8.59 6.82 33.56
N THR A 716 -8.36 5.55 33.89
CA THR A 716 -9.35 4.50 33.65
C THR A 716 -10.62 4.72 34.48
N GLU A 717 -10.49 5.07 35.76
CA GLU A 717 -11.62 5.34 36.65
C GLU A 717 -12.46 6.53 36.16
N LYS A 718 -11.81 7.65 35.83
CA LYS A 718 -12.52 8.85 35.35
C LYS A 718 -13.20 8.61 34.00
N LEU A 719 -12.53 7.93 33.07
CA LEU A 719 -13.13 7.59 31.78
C LEU A 719 -14.28 6.60 31.91
N ASP A 720 -14.19 5.59 32.78
CA ASP A 720 -15.30 4.67 33.05
C ASP A 720 -16.52 5.42 33.61
N GLY A 721 -16.31 6.39 34.50
CA GLY A 721 -17.37 7.26 35.02
C GLY A 721 -18.02 8.11 33.92
N PHE A 722 -17.23 8.73 33.04
CA PHE A 722 -17.73 9.45 31.87
C PHE A 722 -18.56 8.56 30.93
N LEU A 723 -18.05 7.36 30.64
CA LEU A 723 -18.72 6.38 29.78
C LEU A 723 -20.02 5.86 30.39
N ALA A 724 -20.13 5.84 31.72
CA ALA A 724 -21.35 5.49 32.45
C ALA A 724 -22.37 6.64 32.53
N GLY A 725 -22.05 7.84 32.03
CA GLY A 725 -22.91 9.02 32.09
C GLY A 725 -22.93 9.69 33.47
N ASN A 726 -21.89 9.51 34.28
CA ASN A 726 -21.75 10.22 35.55
C ASN A 726 -21.06 11.57 35.32
N ASP A 727 -21.85 12.63 35.15
CA ASP A 727 -21.34 13.99 34.91
C ASP A 727 -20.73 14.65 36.17
N ALA A 728 -20.79 13.99 37.33
CA ALA A 728 -20.31 14.50 38.62
C ALA A 728 -18.97 13.88 39.08
N VAL A 729 -18.20 13.27 38.17
CA VAL A 729 -16.86 12.73 38.50
C VAL A 729 -15.90 13.89 38.80
N GLU A 730 -15.31 13.91 39.99
CA GLU A 730 -14.39 14.97 40.41
C GLU A 730 -13.16 15.04 39.49
N GLY A 731 -12.80 16.26 39.06
CA GLY A 731 -11.63 16.50 38.19
C GLY A 731 -11.81 16.07 36.74
N ILE A 732 -13.04 15.79 36.28
CA ILE A 732 -13.39 15.66 34.87
C ILE A 732 -14.11 16.91 34.38
N PHE A 733 -13.84 17.32 33.15
CA PHE A 733 -14.48 18.46 32.53
C PHE A 733 -14.79 18.12 31.07
N HIS A 734 -16.06 18.26 30.67
CA HIS A 734 -16.48 18.03 29.28
C HIS A 734 -17.53 19.06 28.89
N ASP A 735 -17.74 19.20 27.58
CA ASP A 735 -18.81 20.04 27.07
C ASP A 735 -20.17 19.45 27.48
N MET A 736 -20.90 20.15 28.34
CA MET A 736 -22.28 19.84 28.69
C MET A 736 -23.16 20.55 27.66
N ASN A 737 -23.86 19.76 26.84
CA ASN A 737 -24.73 20.21 25.74
C ASN A 737 -25.42 21.58 25.96
N GLU A 738 -25.47 22.37 24.88
CA GLU A 738 -26.24 23.62 24.66
C GLU A 738 -25.56 24.98 24.95
N SER A 739 -24.36 25.05 25.53
CA SER A 739 -23.73 26.36 25.80
C SER A 739 -22.85 26.95 24.68
N ARG A 740 -22.55 26.24 23.58
CA ARG A 740 -21.97 26.91 22.40
C ARG A 740 -22.92 27.96 21.82
N ASN A 741 -24.24 27.76 21.97
CA ASN A 741 -25.26 28.70 21.52
C ASN A 741 -25.26 30.03 22.32
N ALA A 742 -24.72 30.05 23.53
CA ALA A 742 -24.62 31.29 24.32
C ALA A 742 -23.29 32.04 24.10
N SER A 743 -22.21 31.32 23.73
CA SER A 743 -20.87 31.90 23.59
C SER A 743 -20.43 32.14 22.14
N ALA A 744 -21.07 31.56 21.11
CA ALA A 744 -20.82 31.99 19.73
C ALA A 744 -21.40 33.39 19.45
N GLN A 745 -22.47 33.78 20.14
CA GLN A 745 -23.05 35.13 20.07
C GLN A 745 -22.38 36.16 21.03
N ASN A 746 -21.55 35.72 21.98
CA ASN A 746 -20.89 36.59 22.98
C ASN A 746 -19.39 36.30 23.18
N GLY A 747 -18.78 35.50 22.32
CA GLY A 747 -17.36 35.14 22.39
C GLY A 747 -16.53 36.31 21.88
N ALA A 748 -16.28 37.29 22.76
CA ALA A 748 -15.24 38.26 22.50
C ALA A 748 -13.96 37.50 22.13
N PRO A 749 -13.23 37.89 21.06
CA PRO A 749 -11.92 37.30 20.78
C PRO A 749 -11.08 37.36 22.06
N LEU A 750 -10.37 36.27 22.38
CA LEU A 750 -9.47 36.19 23.54
C LEU A 750 -8.68 37.50 23.63
N THR A 751 -8.98 38.30 24.64
CA THR A 751 -8.37 39.62 24.78
C THR A 751 -6.90 39.44 25.20
N GLU A 752 -6.06 40.46 25.07
CA GLU A 752 -4.68 40.39 25.61
C GLU A 752 -4.65 40.06 27.12
N ILE A 753 -5.73 40.41 27.84
CA ILE A 753 -5.94 40.08 29.26
C ILE A 753 -6.10 38.57 29.45
N ASP A 754 -6.77 37.87 28.53
CA ASP A 754 -6.99 36.41 28.59
C ASP A 754 -5.70 35.63 28.29
N LEU A 755 -4.88 36.09 27.34
CA LEU A 755 -3.57 35.48 27.05
C LEU A 755 -2.59 35.63 28.21
N THR A 756 -2.58 36.80 28.86
CA THR A 756 -1.76 37.04 30.06
C THR A 756 -2.21 36.15 31.21
N ARG A 757 -3.53 35.97 31.39
CA ARG A 757 -4.10 35.06 32.37
C ARG A 757 -3.73 33.60 32.09
N ILE A 758 -3.84 33.12 30.85
CA ILE A 758 -3.45 31.75 30.47
C ILE A 758 -1.97 31.50 30.78
N ARG A 759 -1.08 32.45 30.47
CA ARG A 759 0.35 32.35 30.81
C ARG A 759 0.60 32.30 32.31
N ALA A 760 -0.13 33.09 33.11
CA ALA A 760 -0.04 33.03 34.56
C ALA A 760 -0.49 31.65 35.09
N LEU A 761 -1.60 31.11 34.58
CA LEU A 761 -2.12 29.78 34.94
C LEU A 761 -1.14 28.65 34.58
N ILE A 762 -0.44 28.76 33.44
CA ILE A 762 0.63 27.82 33.05
C ILE A 762 1.80 27.89 34.05
N ASN A 763 2.30 29.09 34.36
CA ASN A 763 3.42 29.29 35.29
C ASN A 763 3.07 28.81 36.71
N GLU A 764 1.82 28.97 37.14
CA GLU A 764 1.31 28.54 38.44
C GLU A 764 0.86 27.06 38.46
N GLN A 765 0.94 26.34 37.34
CA GLN A 765 0.46 24.96 37.16
C GLN A 765 -1.00 24.75 37.61
N ARG A 766 -1.89 25.72 37.33
CA ARG A 766 -3.31 25.70 37.68
C ARG A 766 -4.12 24.84 36.69
N LEU A 767 -3.92 23.52 36.74
CA LEU A 767 -4.41 22.57 35.72
C LEU A 767 -5.94 22.56 35.53
N GLU A 768 -6.72 22.66 36.60
CA GLU A 768 -8.19 22.66 36.50
C GLU A 768 -8.74 23.89 35.77
N GLU A 769 -8.16 25.06 36.02
CA GLU A 769 -8.55 26.29 35.31
C GLU A 769 -8.16 26.24 33.82
N LEU A 770 -6.99 25.67 33.51
CA LEU A 770 -6.58 25.41 32.13
C LEU A 770 -7.54 24.44 31.43
N ALA A 771 -7.97 23.38 32.12
CA ALA A 771 -8.96 22.43 31.61
C ALA A 771 -10.28 23.13 31.26
N HIS A 772 -10.79 23.97 32.16
CA HIS A 772 -12.02 24.75 31.94
C HIS A 772 -11.93 25.73 30.78
N LEU A 773 -10.78 26.38 30.57
CA LEU A 773 -10.59 27.28 29.43
C LEU A 773 -10.51 26.48 28.12
N TRP A 774 -9.78 25.35 28.13
CA TRP A 774 -9.59 24.54 26.93
C TRP A 774 -10.89 23.89 26.43
N ILE A 775 -11.72 23.33 27.30
CA ILE A 775 -13.02 22.76 26.88
C ILE A 775 -13.96 23.81 26.28
N ARG A 776 -13.81 25.09 26.66
CA ARG A 776 -14.57 26.23 26.12
C ARG A 776 -14.02 26.77 24.80
N GLY A 777 -12.97 26.14 24.25
CA GLY A 777 -12.39 26.54 22.97
C GLY A 777 -11.10 27.34 23.06
N ALA A 778 -10.60 27.69 24.25
CA ALA A 778 -9.38 28.49 24.36
C ALA A 778 -8.15 27.72 23.84
N THR A 779 -7.26 28.43 23.14
CA THR A 779 -5.96 27.91 22.69
C THR A 779 -4.96 27.99 23.84
N ILE A 780 -4.38 26.84 24.22
CA ILE A 780 -3.38 26.74 25.28
C ILE A 780 -2.03 26.41 24.67
N ASP A 781 -0.99 27.15 25.07
CA ASP A 781 0.40 26.82 24.74
C ASP A 781 0.90 25.71 25.66
N TRP A 782 0.67 24.47 25.23
CA TRP A 782 1.09 23.29 25.98
C TRP A 782 2.61 23.13 26.07
N GLU A 783 3.38 23.67 25.13
CA GLU A 783 4.85 23.57 25.21
C GLU A 783 5.40 24.37 26.41
N ALA A 784 4.82 25.53 26.69
CA ALA A 784 5.19 26.34 27.84
C ALA A 784 4.96 25.60 29.18
N LEU A 785 3.93 24.74 29.25
CA LEU A 785 3.63 23.91 30.44
C LEU A 785 4.73 22.88 30.73
N HIS A 786 5.52 22.49 29.72
CA HIS A 786 6.60 21.49 29.85
C HIS A 786 8.01 22.09 29.70
N SER A 787 8.14 23.41 29.85
CA SER A 787 9.39 24.15 29.60
C SER A 787 10.61 23.67 30.42
N GLU A 788 10.41 23.10 31.61
CA GLU A 788 11.51 22.58 32.45
C GLU A 788 12.11 21.25 31.92
N SER A 789 11.33 20.45 31.19
CA SER A 789 11.77 19.18 30.61
C SER A 789 10.74 18.71 29.59
N ARG A 790 11.12 18.61 28.31
CA ARG A 790 10.23 18.12 27.25
C ARG A 790 10.08 16.60 27.36
N PRO A 791 8.87 16.07 27.64
CA PRO A 791 8.61 14.64 27.59
C PRO A 791 8.76 14.11 26.17
N ARG A 792 8.87 12.80 26.01
CA ARG A 792 8.90 12.19 24.68
C ARG A 792 7.48 12.01 24.15
N ARG A 793 7.33 12.07 22.83
CA ARG A 793 6.10 11.59 22.17
C ARG A 793 6.00 10.07 22.34
N VAL A 794 4.79 9.54 22.50
CA VAL A 794 4.55 8.09 22.66
C VAL A 794 3.36 7.62 21.84
N SER A 795 3.39 6.36 21.39
CA SER A 795 2.27 5.73 20.68
C SER A 795 1.05 5.61 21.61
N LEU A 796 -0.04 6.25 21.19
CA LEU A 796 -1.34 6.24 21.86
C LEU A 796 -2.42 5.87 20.84
N PRO A 797 -3.61 5.42 21.30
CA PRO A 797 -4.74 5.18 20.40
C PRO A 797 -4.99 6.37 19.47
N THR A 798 -5.35 6.05 18.24
CA THR A 798 -5.65 7.03 17.18
C THR A 798 -7.15 7.21 17.01
N TYR A 799 -7.51 8.25 16.24
CA TYR A 799 -8.88 8.70 16.04
C TYR A 799 -9.86 7.56 15.66
N PRO A 800 -11.03 7.48 16.31
CA PRO A 800 -12.05 6.47 16.04
C PRO A 800 -13.00 6.86 14.90
N PHE A 801 -12.52 6.84 13.66
CA PHE A 801 -13.32 7.14 12.46
C PHE A 801 -14.72 6.49 12.48
N ALA A 802 -15.73 7.25 12.09
CA ALA A 802 -17.08 6.75 11.86
C ALA A 802 -17.08 5.63 10.82
N ARG A 803 -17.95 4.63 11.03
CA ARG A 803 -18.04 3.45 10.17
C ARG A 803 -19.25 3.55 9.24
N LYS A 804 -19.38 4.67 8.51
CA LYS A 804 -20.47 4.91 7.55
C LYS A 804 -20.19 4.17 6.23
N ARG A 805 -21.23 3.55 5.65
CA ARG A 805 -21.08 2.75 4.41
C ARG A 805 -21.01 3.67 3.18
N HIS A 806 -19.99 3.43 2.36
CA HIS A 806 -19.77 4.04 1.06
C HIS A 806 -19.40 2.97 0.02
N TRP A 807 -20.22 2.82 -1.01
CA TRP A 807 -20.02 1.85 -2.07
C TRP A 807 -20.76 2.26 -3.34
N PHE A 808 -20.21 1.90 -4.50
CA PHE A 808 -20.82 2.18 -5.79
C PHE A 808 -21.97 1.18 -6.03
N ASP A 809 -23.16 1.53 -5.57
CA ASP A 809 -24.40 0.76 -5.75
C ASP A 809 -25.23 1.36 -6.91
N SER A 810 -25.73 0.50 -7.81
CA SER A 810 -26.68 0.90 -8.88
C SER A 810 -28.10 1.16 -8.40
N ASN A 811 -28.41 0.88 -7.12
CA ASN A 811 -29.76 1.05 -6.58
C ASN A 811 -29.90 2.41 -5.89
N VAL A 812 -30.33 3.38 -6.70
CA VAL A 812 -31.03 4.57 -6.26
C VAL A 812 -32.39 4.15 -5.67
N ASP A 813 -32.39 3.50 -4.51
CA ASP A 813 -33.61 3.20 -3.71
C ASP A 813 -33.65 4.01 -2.41
N ARG A 814 -32.70 4.93 -2.17
CA ARG A 814 -32.80 5.89 -1.05
C ARG A 814 -33.85 6.98 -1.28
N LEU A 815 -34.36 7.14 -2.51
CA LEU A 815 -35.41 8.12 -2.84
C LEU A 815 -36.84 7.54 -2.74
N GLY A 816 -37.01 6.24 -2.49
CA GLY A 816 -38.31 5.56 -2.55
C GLY A 816 -39.10 5.48 -1.24
N VAL A 817 -38.52 5.82 -0.08
CA VAL A 817 -39.16 5.59 1.24
C VAL A 817 -40.01 6.77 1.72
N ILE A 818 -40.01 7.91 1.03
CA ILE A 818 -40.74 9.10 1.48
C ILE A 818 -42.10 9.29 0.76
N ASN A 819 -42.37 8.58 -0.35
CA ASN A 819 -43.65 8.69 -1.06
C ASN A 819 -44.27 7.33 -1.37
N SER A 820 -44.89 6.69 -0.37
CA SER A 820 -45.91 5.66 -0.63
C SER A 820 -47.02 5.72 0.42
N SER A 821 -47.82 6.78 0.37
CA SER A 821 -49.17 6.78 0.95
C SER A 821 -50.13 7.60 0.10
N ALA A 822 -50.37 7.18 -1.14
CA ALA A 822 -51.61 7.45 -1.85
C ALA A 822 -51.70 6.59 -3.11
N ASP A 823 -52.88 5.98 -3.27
CA ASP A 823 -53.48 5.48 -4.50
C ASP A 823 -53.16 4.04 -4.97
N GLU A 824 -53.80 3.08 -4.28
CA GLU A 824 -54.25 1.84 -4.92
C GLU A 824 -55.68 2.03 -5.46
N SER A 825 -55.85 2.06 -6.78
CA SER A 825 -57.08 1.52 -7.38
C SER A 825 -56.87 1.05 -8.84
N LYS A 826 -57.38 -0.17 -9.11
CA LYS A 826 -57.53 -0.89 -10.41
C LYS A 826 -56.26 -1.57 -10.94
N GLY A 827 -56.17 -2.89 -11.10
CA GLY A 827 -57.09 -4.00 -10.87
C GLY A 827 -56.65 -5.23 -11.69
N HIS A 828 -56.80 -6.43 -11.09
CA HIS A 828 -57.14 -7.73 -11.74
C HIS A 828 -56.05 -8.36 -12.64
N ILE A 829 -55.56 -9.62 -12.50
CA ILE A 829 -56.08 -10.99 -12.26
C ILE A 829 -54.82 -11.90 -12.30
N ALA A 830 -54.64 -13.07 -11.69
CA ALA A 830 -55.30 -13.89 -10.68
C ALA A 830 -54.38 -15.11 -10.37
N THR A 831 -54.50 -15.63 -9.13
CA THR A 831 -54.47 -17.06 -8.69
C THR A 831 -53.28 -17.96 -9.10
N GLU A 832 -52.62 -18.68 -8.18
CA GLU A 832 -53.18 -19.83 -7.43
C GLU A 832 -52.52 -20.10 -6.04
N HIS A 833 -53.40 -20.28 -5.05
CA HIS A 833 -53.50 -21.34 -4.02
C HIS A 833 -52.30 -21.76 -3.12
N TYR A 834 -52.40 -21.52 -1.79
CA TYR A 834 -52.89 -22.53 -0.82
C TYR A 834 -53.18 -21.93 0.57
N SER A 835 -54.33 -22.30 1.14
CA SER A 835 -54.83 -22.05 2.49
C SER A 835 -54.11 -22.95 3.53
N VAL A 836 -54.09 -22.71 4.85
CA VAL A 836 -55.19 -22.82 5.84
C VAL A 836 -54.64 -22.40 7.22
N SER A 837 -55.37 -21.58 7.99
CA SER A 837 -55.93 -21.90 9.32
C SER A 837 -56.26 -20.62 10.10
N THR A 838 -57.50 -20.58 10.55
CA THR A 838 -58.12 -19.61 11.45
C THR A 838 -58.01 -20.13 12.86
N GLU A 839 -57.82 -19.24 13.84
CA GLU A 839 -58.42 -19.39 15.16
C GLU A 839 -58.68 -18.02 15.80
N ASN A 840 -59.87 -17.92 16.38
CA ASN A 840 -60.47 -16.78 17.07
C ASN A 840 -59.69 -16.43 18.35
N GLU A 841 -59.77 -15.16 18.80
CA GLU A 841 -60.56 -14.82 19.99
C GLU A 841 -60.72 -13.31 20.18
N ARG A 842 -61.93 -12.95 20.62
CA ARG A 842 -62.41 -11.61 20.94
C ARG A 842 -61.92 -11.18 22.33
N SER A 843 -61.68 -9.89 22.53
CA SER A 843 -62.21 -9.20 23.72
C SER A 843 -62.45 -7.72 23.43
N THR A 844 -63.56 -7.25 23.99
CA THR A 844 -64.29 -6.01 23.75
C THR A 844 -64.08 -4.98 24.87
N ALA A 845 -64.53 -3.75 24.59
CA ALA A 845 -64.94 -2.68 25.51
C ALA A 845 -63.81 -1.77 26.01
N GLU A 846 -63.95 -0.43 26.08
CA GLU A 846 -65.18 0.36 26.21
C GLU A 846 -64.92 1.82 25.78
N ALA A 847 -65.95 2.46 25.21
CA ALA A 847 -66.00 3.88 24.87
C ALA A 847 -66.78 4.64 25.94
N GLY A 848 -66.38 5.90 26.21
CA GLY A 848 -67.11 6.86 27.06
C GLY A 848 -67.21 8.21 26.35
N GLU A 849 -68.43 8.76 26.36
CA GLU A 849 -68.98 9.83 25.54
C GLU A 849 -68.50 11.29 25.78
N ARG A 850 -68.48 12.04 24.66
CA ARG A 850 -69.03 13.39 24.36
C ARG A 850 -69.13 14.47 25.46
N VAL A 851 -68.84 15.72 25.08
CA VAL A 851 -69.83 16.81 24.84
C VAL A 851 -69.12 18.12 24.41
N HIS A 852 -69.70 18.78 23.39
CA HIS A 852 -69.41 20.15 22.94
C HIS A 852 -70.01 21.19 23.90
N HIS A 853 -69.35 22.34 24.08
CA HIS A 853 -70.02 23.63 24.24
C HIS A 853 -69.10 24.78 23.82
N GLU A 854 -69.61 25.61 22.90
CA GLU A 854 -69.13 26.96 22.57
C GLU A 854 -69.57 27.96 23.65
N ASP A 855 -68.76 29.00 23.90
CA ASP A 855 -69.23 30.35 24.25
C ASP A 855 -68.12 31.40 23.99
N ASP A 856 -68.55 32.53 23.42
CA ASP A 856 -67.80 33.70 22.91
C ASP A 856 -67.25 34.66 24.01
N VAL A 857 -65.98 35.12 23.86
CA VAL A 857 -65.41 36.52 23.76
C VAL A 857 -65.80 37.60 24.84
N PRO A 858 -64.99 38.65 25.24
CA PRO A 858 -63.72 39.23 24.70
C PRO A 858 -62.58 39.69 25.68
N VAL A 859 -61.37 39.85 25.10
CA VAL A 859 -60.37 40.99 25.19
C VAL A 859 -59.78 41.41 26.56
N ASP A 860 -58.45 41.26 26.74
CA ASP A 860 -57.44 42.32 26.47
C ASP A 860 -56.00 41.83 26.77
N ALA A 861 -55.06 42.01 25.82
CA ALA A 861 -53.63 41.75 25.99
C ALA A 861 -52.83 42.90 25.36
N PRO A 862 -51.80 43.45 26.02
CA PRO A 862 -50.95 44.45 25.42
C PRO A 862 -49.95 43.81 24.45
N SER A 863 -49.78 44.50 23.33
CA SER A 863 -49.00 44.14 22.16
C SER A 863 -47.48 44.27 22.35
N THR A 864 -46.76 43.21 22.03
CA THR A 864 -45.34 43.25 21.62
C THR A 864 -45.14 42.31 20.43
N THR A 865 -45.30 42.85 19.22
CA THR A 865 -45.00 42.17 17.95
C THR A 865 -43.92 42.97 17.22
N THR A 866 -42.72 42.40 17.11
CA THR A 866 -41.79 42.65 15.97
C THR A 866 -40.61 41.66 15.88
N SER A 867 -40.31 40.82 16.89
CA SER A 867 -39.12 39.93 16.81
C SER A 867 -39.39 38.44 16.47
N THR A 868 -40.65 37.99 16.42
CA THR A 868 -40.98 36.57 16.15
C THR A 868 -40.99 36.23 14.66
N GLY A 869 -41.50 37.12 13.80
CA GLY A 869 -41.65 36.84 12.37
C GLY A 869 -40.33 36.76 11.56
N ALA A 870 -39.27 37.45 11.99
CA ALA A 870 -37.96 37.40 11.33
C ALA A 870 -37.20 36.10 11.66
N ASN A 871 -37.29 35.64 12.91
CA ASN A 871 -36.68 34.38 13.35
C ASN A 871 -37.37 33.16 12.73
N ASP A 872 -38.70 33.19 12.57
CA ASP A 872 -39.42 32.12 11.86
C ASP A 872 -39.05 32.07 10.37
N ARG A 873 -38.93 33.22 9.70
CA ARG A 873 -38.50 33.29 8.29
C ARG A 873 -37.08 32.76 8.06
N ARG A 874 -36.15 33.12 8.94
CA ARG A 874 -34.77 32.59 8.91
C ARG A 874 -34.74 31.08 9.09
N ARG A 875 -35.51 30.55 10.05
CA ARG A 875 -35.59 29.12 10.30
C ARG A 875 -36.18 28.35 9.12
N THR A 876 -37.21 28.90 8.46
CA THR A 876 -37.78 28.31 7.24
C THR A 876 -36.78 28.32 6.08
N MET A 877 -36.09 29.45 5.85
CA MET A 877 -35.06 29.54 4.80
C MET A 877 -33.92 28.53 5.01
N ILE A 878 -33.46 28.39 6.26
CA ILE A 878 -32.44 27.39 6.61
C ILE A 878 -32.95 25.96 6.34
N ALA A 879 -34.21 25.65 6.69
CA ALA A 879 -34.79 24.33 6.41
C ALA A 879 -34.88 24.05 4.90
N GLU A 880 -35.24 25.04 4.09
CA GLU A 880 -35.28 24.89 2.63
C GLU A 880 -33.88 24.75 2.02
N LEU A 881 -32.89 25.52 2.51
CA LEU A 881 -31.50 25.35 2.10
C LEU A 881 -30.96 23.96 2.46
N LYS A 882 -31.28 23.45 3.66
CA LYS A 882 -30.97 22.07 4.05
C LYS A 882 -31.57 21.07 3.08
N ALA A 883 -32.83 21.22 2.68
CA ALA A 883 -33.45 20.34 1.69
C ALA A 883 -32.73 20.37 0.33
N VAL A 884 -32.30 21.56 -0.13
CA VAL A 884 -31.48 21.68 -1.36
C VAL A 884 -30.16 20.94 -1.20
N LEU A 885 -29.45 21.15 -0.10
CA LEU A 885 -28.17 20.50 0.19
C LEU A 885 -28.30 18.99 0.32
N SER A 886 -29.33 18.50 1.01
CA SER A 886 -29.69 17.09 1.10
C SER A 886 -29.88 16.49 -0.29
N SER A 887 -30.50 17.23 -1.22
CA SER A 887 -30.69 16.77 -2.61
C SER A 887 -29.41 16.75 -3.46
N VAL A 888 -28.38 17.52 -3.11
CA VAL A 888 -27.12 17.62 -3.88
C VAL A 888 -26.06 16.68 -3.31
N LEU A 889 -25.97 16.62 -1.97
CA LEU A 889 -24.95 15.91 -1.21
C LEU A 889 -25.40 14.54 -0.68
N PHE A 890 -26.70 14.22 -0.80
CA PHE A 890 -27.32 12.96 -0.33
C PHE A 890 -27.08 12.71 1.17
N LEU A 891 -27.10 13.79 1.95
CA LEU A 891 -27.06 13.79 3.42
C LEU A 891 -28.48 13.94 3.97
N ASP A 892 -28.71 13.42 5.18
CA ASP A 892 -29.94 13.69 5.93
C ASP A 892 -29.91 15.10 6.51
N ASP A 893 -31.07 15.75 6.64
CA ASP A 893 -31.18 17.13 7.18
C ASP A 893 -30.53 17.28 8.57
N SER A 894 -30.46 16.21 9.36
CA SER A 894 -29.82 16.17 10.68
C SER A 894 -28.30 16.24 10.65
N GLU A 895 -27.66 15.99 9.51
CA GLU A 895 -26.20 16.05 9.35
C GLU A 895 -25.72 17.50 9.08
N PHE A 896 -26.62 18.43 8.77
CA PHE A 896 -26.28 19.83 8.52
C PHE A 896 -26.39 20.69 9.77
N SER A 897 -25.24 21.14 10.27
CA SER A 897 -25.15 22.27 11.19
C SER A 897 -25.37 23.58 10.44
N GLU A 898 -26.08 24.51 11.07
CA GLU A 898 -26.40 25.82 10.48
C GLU A 898 -25.18 26.75 10.44
N TYR A 899 -24.19 26.46 11.28
CA TYR A 899 -23.03 27.32 11.55
C TYR A 899 -21.71 26.71 11.07
N ASP A 900 -21.73 25.48 10.57
CA ASP A 900 -20.52 24.87 10.03
C ASP A 900 -20.27 25.42 8.62
N PRO A 901 -19.01 25.67 8.25
CA PRO A 901 -18.66 26.07 6.89
C PRO A 901 -19.18 25.07 5.86
N LEU A 902 -19.78 25.56 4.77
CA LEU A 902 -20.28 24.78 3.64
C LEU A 902 -19.21 23.83 3.05
N GLN A 903 -17.95 24.25 3.12
CA GLN A 903 -16.79 23.48 2.67
C GLN A 903 -16.56 22.20 3.49
N ASP A 904 -16.96 22.17 4.76
CA ASP A 904 -16.82 20.99 5.62
C ASP A 904 -17.78 19.85 5.21
N PHE A 905 -18.83 20.17 4.45
CA PHE A 905 -19.70 19.17 3.82
C PHE A 905 -19.19 18.66 2.47
N GLY A 906 -17.97 19.05 2.07
CA GLY A 906 -17.33 18.64 0.82
C GLY A 906 -17.83 19.39 -0.41
N ILE A 907 -18.31 20.62 -0.25
CA ILE A 907 -18.70 21.48 -1.38
C ILE A 907 -17.45 22.07 -2.03
N ASP A 908 -17.09 21.55 -3.21
CA ASP A 908 -16.02 22.07 -4.05
C ASP A 908 -16.53 23.05 -5.11
N SER A 909 -15.64 23.51 -6.01
CA SER A 909 -16.02 24.45 -7.08
C SER A 909 -17.01 23.87 -8.10
N ILE A 910 -17.15 22.54 -8.21
CA ILE A 910 -18.07 21.88 -9.16
C ILE A 910 -19.44 21.71 -8.50
N LEU A 911 -19.48 21.10 -7.30
CA LEU A 911 -20.70 20.95 -6.50
C LEU A 911 -21.26 22.31 -6.09
N GLY A 912 -20.40 23.32 -5.87
CA GLY A 912 -20.81 24.70 -5.61
C GLY A 912 -21.61 25.31 -6.76
N VAL A 913 -21.27 25.00 -8.02
CA VAL A 913 -22.04 25.47 -9.19
C VAL A 913 -23.38 24.74 -9.30
N GLU A 914 -23.42 23.43 -9.05
CA GLU A 914 -24.67 22.66 -9.02
C GLU A 914 -25.60 23.17 -7.90
N LEU A 915 -25.05 23.39 -6.70
CA LEU A 915 -25.77 23.96 -5.56
C LEU A 915 -26.28 25.37 -5.86
N MET A 916 -25.44 26.26 -6.38
CA MET A 916 -25.82 27.61 -6.80
C MET A 916 -26.97 27.57 -7.82
N ASN A 917 -26.89 26.71 -8.84
CA ASN A 917 -27.94 26.59 -9.84
C ASN A 917 -29.27 26.11 -9.23
N LYS A 918 -29.24 25.13 -8.32
CA LYS A 918 -30.45 24.67 -7.63
C LYS A 918 -31.05 25.73 -6.70
N ILE A 919 -30.21 26.48 -5.98
CA ILE A 919 -30.65 27.60 -5.13
C ILE A 919 -31.29 28.68 -6.01
N ASN A 920 -30.64 29.07 -7.12
CA ASN A 920 -31.18 30.05 -8.07
C ASN A 920 -32.51 29.61 -8.66
N GLU A 921 -32.63 28.33 -9.05
CA GLU A 921 -33.87 27.75 -9.58
C GLU A 921 -34.98 27.70 -8.52
N GLN A 922 -34.67 27.31 -7.29
CA GLN A 922 -35.66 27.14 -6.23
C GLN A 922 -36.19 28.48 -5.69
N PHE A 923 -35.33 29.48 -5.55
CA PHE A 923 -35.67 30.76 -4.93
C PHE A 923 -35.88 31.90 -5.93
N ASP A 924 -35.74 31.65 -7.24
CA ASP A 924 -35.83 32.64 -8.32
C ASP A 924 -34.93 33.87 -8.08
N ILE A 925 -33.66 33.60 -7.79
CA ILE A 925 -32.63 34.61 -7.50
C ILE A 925 -31.41 34.44 -8.41
N GLU A 926 -30.52 35.43 -8.40
CA GLU A 926 -29.23 35.40 -9.08
C GLU A 926 -28.08 35.37 -8.06
N LEU A 927 -27.93 34.27 -7.33
CA LEU A 927 -26.74 34.02 -6.51
C LEU A 927 -25.56 33.72 -7.43
N THR A 928 -24.45 34.43 -7.23
CA THR A 928 -23.20 34.15 -7.91
C THR A 928 -22.36 33.13 -7.12
N ILE A 929 -21.46 32.43 -7.82
CA ILE A 929 -20.54 31.49 -7.17
C ILE A 929 -19.65 32.19 -6.13
N SER A 930 -19.30 33.46 -6.37
CA SER A 930 -18.51 34.25 -5.43
C SER A 930 -19.29 34.50 -4.13
N GLU A 931 -20.59 34.75 -4.21
CA GLU A 931 -21.44 34.95 -3.03
C GLU A 931 -21.59 33.64 -2.23
N LEU A 932 -21.75 32.50 -2.89
CA LEU A 932 -21.80 31.19 -2.23
C LEU A 932 -20.53 30.89 -1.41
N PHE A 933 -19.36 31.30 -1.88
CA PHE A 933 -18.09 31.16 -1.14
C PHE A 933 -17.80 32.33 -0.19
N THR A 934 -18.56 33.42 -0.25
CA THR A 934 -18.45 34.56 0.67
C THR A 934 -19.29 34.33 1.93
N TYR A 935 -20.51 33.78 1.78
CA TYR A 935 -21.38 33.39 2.88
C TYR A 935 -21.12 31.93 3.21
N THR A 936 -20.22 31.72 4.17
CA THR A 936 -19.58 30.43 4.37
C THR A 936 -20.45 29.43 5.11
N THR A 937 -21.51 29.85 5.81
CA THR A 937 -22.40 28.98 6.59
C THR A 937 -23.85 29.04 6.08
N LEU A 938 -24.69 28.06 6.45
CA LEU A 938 -26.12 28.09 6.10
C LEU A 938 -26.85 29.28 6.71
N ASP A 939 -26.44 29.66 7.91
CA ASP A 939 -27.01 30.80 8.62
C ASP A 939 -26.68 32.13 7.94
N GLU A 940 -25.42 32.32 7.54
CA GLU A 940 -24.97 33.49 6.76
C GLU A 940 -25.64 33.54 5.38
N LEU A 941 -25.70 32.39 4.70
CA LEU A 941 -26.32 32.29 3.38
C LEU A 941 -27.83 32.56 3.47
N ALA A 942 -28.54 31.97 4.43
CA ALA A 942 -29.96 32.22 4.65
C ALA A 942 -30.23 33.71 4.93
N GLN A 943 -29.37 34.35 5.73
CA GLN A 943 -29.48 35.77 6.01
C GLN A 943 -29.30 36.61 4.73
N HIS A 944 -28.30 36.30 3.91
CA HIS A 944 -28.08 36.98 2.63
C HIS A 944 -29.24 36.77 1.64
N LEU A 945 -29.74 35.54 1.53
CA LEU A 945 -30.84 35.20 0.62
C LEU A 945 -32.14 35.91 1.02
N LEU A 946 -32.43 36.03 2.31
CA LEU A 946 -33.59 36.77 2.80
C LEU A 946 -33.55 38.27 2.46
N GLU A 947 -32.38 38.85 2.18
CA GLU A 947 -32.23 40.23 1.72
C GLU A 947 -32.46 40.38 0.20
N GLN A 948 -32.28 39.30 -0.56
CA GLN A 948 -32.39 39.30 -2.03
C GLN A 948 -33.75 38.79 -2.55
N VAL A 949 -34.40 37.90 -1.81
CA VAL A 949 -35.68 37.34 -2.23
C VAL A 949 -36.79 38.39 -2.11
N LYS A 950 -37.41 38.75 -3.25
CA LYS A 950 -38.44 39.80 -3.31
C LYS A 950 -39.81 39.35 -2.77
N GLU A 951 -40.08 38.05 -2.72
CA GLU A 951 -41.23 37.40 -2.04
C GLU A 951 -40.83 35.94 -1.70
N THR A 952 -41.00 35.45 -0.47
CA THR A 952 -40.75 34.03 -0.10
C THR A 952 -41.96 33.43 0.65
N PRO A 953 -42.09 32.10 0.73
CA PRO A 953 -43.27 31.32 0.38
C PRO A 953 -44.21 31.18 1.58
N GLN A 954 -45.30 31.95 1.60
CA GLN A 954 -46.44 31.63 2.46
C GLN A 954 -47.64 31.05 1.69
N ASP A 955 -47.56 30.88 0.35
CA ASP A 955 -48.73 30.50 -0.46
C ASP A 955 -48.51 29.41 -1.53
N VAL A 956 -47.43 28.62 -1.49
CA VAL A 956 -47.28 27.48 -2.42
C VAL A 956 -47.34 26.16 -1.67
N ALA A 957 -48.56 25.67 -1.48
CA ALA A 957 -48.78 24.23 -1.30
C ALA A 957 -48.29 23.51 -2.55
N PHE A 958 -47.37 22.55 -2.37
CA PHE A 958 -46.84 21.69 -3.42
C PHE A 958 -47.96 21.09 -4.30
N SER A 959 -47.93 21.34 -5.61
CA SER A 959 -48.50 20.44 -6.62
C SER A 959 -47.35 19.91 -7.48
N PRO A 960 -47.19 18.59 -7.62
CA PRO A 960 -46.16 18.02 -8.49
C PRO A 960 -46.44 18.42 -9.93
N LYS A 961 -45.46 19.02 -10.62
CA LYS A 961 -45.49 19.12 -12.08
C LYS A 961 -45.24 17.71 -12.65
N GLU A 962 -46.18 17.20 -13.43
CA GLU A 962 -46.00 15.99 -14.23
C GLU A 962 -44.77 16.12 -15.15
N PRO A 963 -44.06 15.00 -15.43
CA PRO A 963 -42.96 15.01 -16.39
C PRO A 963 -43.47 15.35 -17.80
N PRO A 964 -42.65 15.96 -18.67
CA PRO A 964 -43.07 16.29 -20.02
C PRO A 964 -43.42 15.01 -20.79
N ILE A 965 -44.65 14.97 -21.29
CA ILE A 965 -45.14 13.95 -22.22
C ILE A 965 -44.29 14.03 -23.50
N HIS A 966 -43.61 12.94 -23.82
CA HIS A 966 -43.01 12.73 -25.14
C HIS A 966 -44.11 12.82 -26.20
N VAL A 967 -44.06 13.86 -27.03
CA VAL A 967 -44.84 13.93 -28.26
C VAL A 967 -44.20 12.97 -29.26
N GLU A 968 -44.92 11.90 -29.58
CA GLU A 968 -44.63 11.04 -30.73
C GLU A 968 -44.63 11.90 -32.00
N ALA A 969 -43.47 12.00 -32.66
CA ALA A 969 -43.40 12.51 -34.02
C ALA A 969 -43.73 11.36 -34.98
N GLU A 970 -44.85 11.50 -35.67
CA GLU A 970 -45.30 10.64 -36.76
C GLU A 970 -44.20 10.43 -37.81
N SER A 971 -44.17 9.19 -38.28
CA SER A 971 -43.41 8.73 -39.43
C SER A 971 -43.79 9.49 -40.69
N ASP A 972 -42.80 10.03 -41.40
CA ASP A 972 -42.89 10.11 -42.85
C ASP A 972 -41.57 9.77 -43.52
N SER A 973 -41.71 8.86 -44.48
CA SER A 973 -40.69 8.29 -45.35
C SER A 973 -39.90 9.32 -46.16
N ILE A 974 -38.64 9.03 -46.48
CA ILE A 974 -38.19 8.78 -47.87
C ILE A 974 -36.67 8.56 -47.90
N SER A 975 -36.32 7.67 -48.81
CA SER A 975 -35.05 7.09 -49.18
C SER A 975 -34.06 8.03 -49.88
N THR A 976 -32.82 7.52 -49.95
CA THR A 976 -31.87 7.56 -51.09
C THR A 976 -31.10 8.85 -51.42
N GLU A 977 -29.79 8.62 -51.52
CA GLU A 977 -28.84 9.14 -52.53
C GLU A 977 -27.97 10.38 -52.23
N SER A 978 -26.67 10.08 -52.13
CA SER A 978 -25.61 10.63 -52.99
C SER A 978 -25.18 12.09 -52.79
N ARG A 979 -24.02 12.19 -52.14
CA ARG A 979 -22.99 13.22 -52.30
C ARG A 979 -22.73 13.58 -53.78
N GLU A 980 -22.71 14.87 -54.10
CA GLU A 980 -21.57 15.54 -54.75
C GLU A 980 -21.70 17.08 -54.72
N LYS A 981 -20.60 17.74 -54.31
CA LYS A 981 -19.90 18.91 -54.90
C LYS A 981 -20.76 20.07 -55.48
N THR A 982 -20.46 21.36 -55.33
CA THR A 982 -19.15 22.04 -55.40
C THR A 982 -19.30 23.55 -55.11
N ALA A 983 -18.31 24.11 -54.38
CA ALA A 983 -17.54 25.33 -54.62
C ALA A 983 -18.17 26.66 -55.10
N LYS A 984 -17.73 27.77 -54.47
CA LYS A 984 -16.83 28.82 -55.04
C LYS A 984 -16.59 29.91 -53.98
N ALA A 985 -15.33 30.25 -53.64
CA ALA A 985 -14.40 31.19 -54.30
C ALA A 985 -14.16 32.34 -53.28
N GLN A 986 -13.01 32.93 -53.02
CA GLN A 986 -11.79 33.34 -53.77
C GLN A 986 -10.91 34.06 -52.70
N ASP A 987 -9.61 34.38 -52.81
CA ASP A 987 -8.45 34.03 -53.64
C ASP A 987 -7.26 34.84 -53.10
N GLY A 988 -6.04 34.32 -53.32
CA GLY A 988 -4.79 35.09 -53.46
C GLY A 988 -3.95 35.36 -52.20
N ASN A 989 -2.62 35.20 -52.20
CA ASN A 989 -1.66 34.72 -53.20
C ASN A 989 -0.26 34.52 -52.56
N GLN A 990 0.56 33.68 -53.21
CA GLN A 990 2.04 33.55 -53.21
C GLN A 990 2.82 32.70 -52.17
N ALA A 991 2.99 31.43 -52.54
CA ALA A 991 4.26 30.72 -52.86
C ALA A 991 5.47 30.74 -51.91
N ARG A 992 5.84 29.56 -51.37
CA ARG A 992 7.06 28.78 -51.76
C ARG A 992 7.15 27.45 -50.98
N THR A 993 7.43 26.38 -51.73
CA THR A 993 8.26 25.20 -51.47
C THR A 993 8.50 24.77 -50.01
N THR A 994 8.18 23.53 -49.62
CA THR A 994 9.15 22.46 -49.24
C THR A 994 8.44 21.19 -48.70
N VAL A 995 8.84 20.07 -49.29
CA VAL A 995 8.92 18.64 -48.89
C VAL A 995 8.60 18.23 -47.44
N ALA A 996 7.97 17.05 -47.32
CA ALA A 996 8.10 15.97 -46.30
C ALA A 996 6.77 15.61 -45.61
N THR A 997 6.02 14.60 -46.09
CA THR A 997 6.08 13.16 -45.74
C THR A 997 5.83 12.79 -44.27
N HIS A 998 4.69 12.10 -44.09
CA HIS A 998 4.40 10.98 -43.17
C HIS A 998 3.89 11.27 -41.75
N THR A 999 2.56 11.42 -41.64
CA THR A 999 1.62 10.35 -41.26
C THR A 999 2.25 9.01 -40.81
N THR A 1000 2.11 8.72 -39.50
CA THR A 1000 1.42 7.53 -38.90
C THR A 1000 1.99 6.14 -39.26
N VAL A 1001 2.07 5.13 -38.40
CA VAL A 1001 1.30 4.68 -37.23
C VAL A 1001 2.19 3.71 -36.44
N PHE A 1002 2.26 3.81 -35.11
CA PHE A 1002 2.04 2.73 -34.12
C PHE A 1002 2.12 3.31 -32.71
#